data_AF-Q0WLI2-F1
#
_entry.id   AF-Q0WLI2-F1
#
_cell.length_a   1.000
_cell.length_b   1.000
_cell.length_c   1.000
_cell.angle_alpha   90.00
_cell.angle_beta   90.00
_cell.angle_gamma   90.00
#
_symmetry.space_group_name_H-M   'P 1'
#
loop_
_entity.id
_entity.type
_entity.pdbx_description
1 polymer ?
#
loop_
_entity_poly.entity_id
_entity_poly.type
_entity_poly.pdbx_seq_one_letter_code
_entity_poly.pdbx_strand_id
1 'polypeptide(L)'
;LVIQRKNDCKGGIMEEWHQKLHNNTSPDDVVICQALMDYIKSDFDLSVYWKTLNDNGITKERLLSYDRAIHSEPNFRGEQKDGLLRDLGHYMRTLKAVHSGADLESAIQNCMGYQDDGEGFMVGVQINPVSGLPSGYPDLLRFVLEHVEEKNVEPLLEGLLEARQELRPLLLKSHDRLKDLLFLDLALDSTVRTAIERGYEQLNDAGPEKIMYFISLVLENLALSSDDNEDLIYCLKGWQFALDMCKSKKDHWALYAKSVLDRSRLALASKAERYLEILQPSAEYLGSCLGVDQSAVSIFTEEIIRAGSAAALSSLVNRLDPVLRKTANLGSWQVISPVEVVGYVIVVDELLTVQNKTYDRPTIIVANRVRGEEEIPDGAVAVLTPDMPDVLSHVSVRARNGKICFATCFDSGILSDLQGKDGKLLSLQPTSADVVYKEVNDSELSSPSSDNLEDAPPSISLVKKQFAGRYAISSEEFTSDLVGAKSRNIGYLKGKVPSWVGIPTSVALPFGVFEKVISEKANQAVNDKLLVLKKTLDEGDQGALKEIRQTLLGLVAPPELVEELKSTMKSSDMPWPGDEGEQRWEQAWAAIKKVWASKWNERAYFSTRKVKLDHDYLCMAVLVQEVINADYAFVIHTTNPSSGDSSEIYAEVVKGLGETLVGAYPGRSLSFICKKNNLDSPLVLGYPSKPIGLFIRRSIIFRSDSNGEDLEGYAGAGLYDSVPMDEEDQVVLDYTTDPLITDLSFQKKVLSDIARAGDAIEKLYGTAQDIEGVIRDGKLYVVQTRPQV
;
A
#
# COMPACT_ATOMS: atom_id res chain seq x y z
N LEU A 1 -34.52 -14.49 43.06
CA LEU A 1 -35.29 -15.47 43.87
C LEU A 1 -34.51 -16.23 44.95
N VAL A 2 -33.43 -16.95 44.64
CA VAL A 2 -32.71 -17.75 45.66
C VAL A 2 -32.09 -16.84 46.73
N ILE A 3 -31.40 -15.77 46.31
CA ILE A 3 -30.80 -14.75 47.20
C ILE A 3 -31.85 -14.14 48.14
N GLN A 4 -33.00 -13.73 47.60
CA GLN A 4 -34.11 -13.16 48.39
C GLN A 4 -34.64 -14.11 49.46
N ARG A 5 -34.80 -15.39 49.13
CA ARG A 5 -35.30 -16.41 50.06
C ARG A 5 -34.28 -16.74 51.15
N LYS A 6 -33.01 -16.89 50.77
CA LYS A 6 -31.93 -17.30 51.68
C LYS A 6 -31.56 -16.20 52.69
N ASN A 7 -31.65 -14.95 52.27
CA ASN A 7 -31.29 -13.80 53.08
C ASN A 7 -32.51 -13.07 53.67
N ASP A 8 -33.73 -13.60 53.49
CA ASP A 8 -34.98 -12.96 53.94
C ASP A 8 -35.08 -11.48 53.52
N CYS A 9 -34.68 -11.16 52.28
CA CYS A 9 -34.64 -9.80 51.73
C CYS A 9 -35.64 -9.61 50.59
N LYS A 10 -36.78 -10.30 50.65
CA LYS A 10 -37.85 -10.18 49.66
C LYS A 10 -38.56 -8.82 49.79
N GLY A 11 -38.85 -8.19 48.66
CA GLY A 11 -39.51 -6.88 48.59
C GLY A 11 -38.54 -5.72 48.35
N GLY A 12 -39.08 -4.50 48.26
CA GLY A 12 -38.31 -3.29 47.96
C GLY A 12 -37.45 -3.44 46.72
N ILE A 13 -36.21 -2.92 46.78
CA ILE A 13 -35.28 -2.93 45.65
C ILE A 13 -34.98 -4.34 45.13
N MET A 14 -34.94 -5.35 46.01
CA MET A 14 -34.57 -6.71 45.59
C MET A 14 -35.65 -7.35 44.73
N GLU A 15 -36.93 -7.06 44.99
CA GLU A 15 -38.04 -7.54 44.17
C GLU A 15 -38.14 -6.73 42.87
N GLU A 16 -38.04 -5.40 42.95
CA GLU A 16 -38.10 -4.53 41.77
C GLU A 16 -36.96 -4.82 40.78
N TRP A 17 -35.72 -4.95 41.28
CA TRP A 17 -34.58 -5.33 40.46
C TRP A 17 -34.74 -6.74 39.87
N HIS A 18 -35.30 -7.69 40.62
CA HIS A 18 -35.60 -9.01 40.10
C HIS A 18 -36.66 -8.99 38.99
N GLN A 19 -37.70 -8.16 39.09
CA GLN A 19 -38.69 -7.97 38.02
C GLN A 19 -38.06 -7.33 36.77
N LYS A 20 -37.15 -6.37 36.96
CA LYS A 20 -36.35 -5.78 35.88
C LYS A 20 -35.53 -6.83 35.15
N LEU A 21 -34.79 -7.65 35.89
CA LEU A 21 -33.96 -8.74 35.34
C LEU A 21 -34.79 -9.77 34.55
N HIS A 22 -36.04 -10.02 34.91
CA HIS A 22 -36.94 -10.89 34.15
C HIS A 22 -37.39 -10.31 32.81
N ASN A 23 -37.46 -8.97 32.70
CA ASN A 23 -37.90 -8.30 31.49
C ASN A 23 -36.73 -8.09 30.52
N ASN A 24 -35.63 -7.50 31.00
CA ASN A 24 -34.44 -7.29 30.21
C ASN A 24 -33.19 -7.18 31.10
N THR A 25 -32.22 -8.05 30.88
CA THR A 25 -30.91 -7.96 31.54
C THR A 25 -30.06 -6.94 30.78
N SER A 26 -29.32 -6.07 31.48
CA SER A 26 -28.48 -5.02 30.87
C SER A 26 -27.17 -4.83 31.66
N PRO A 27 -26.13 -4.19 31.07
CA PRO A 27 -24.89 -3.87 31.79
C PRO A 27 -25.13 -3.09 33.10
N ASP A 28 -26.17 -2.25 33.15
CA ASP A 28 -26.61 -1.54 34.35
C ASP A 28 -26.85 -2.49 35.54
N ASP A 29 -27.20 -3.77 35.33
CA ASP A 29 -27.40 -4.75 36.41
C ASP A 29 -26.10 -5.10 37.14
N VAL A 30 -24.96 -5.07 36.46
CA VAL A 30 -23.63 -5.26 37.08
C VAL A 30 -23.39 -4.13 38.08
N VAL A 31 -23.65 -2.89 37.66
CA VAL A 31 -23.46 -1.69 38.49
C VAL A 31 -24.46 -1.67 39.65
N ILE A 32 -25.73 -2.02 39.42
CA ILE A 32 -26.75 -2.12 40.48
C ILE A 32 -26.33 -3.17 41.52
N CYS A 33 -25.86 -4.34 41.09
CA CYS A 33 -25.35 -5.35 42.00
C CYS A 33 -24.13 -4.84 42.79
N GLN A 34 -23.24 -4.06 42.17
CA GLN A 34 -22.03 -3.52 42.80
C GLN A 34 -22.41 -2.49 43.86
N ALA A 35 -23.32 -1.59 43.53
CA ALA A 35 -23.84 -0.58 44.45
C ALA A 35 -24.49 -1.23 45.68
N LEU A 36 -25.26 -2.31 45.51
CA LEU A 36 -25.81 -3.08 46.63
C LEU A 36 -24.72 -3.70 47.51
N MET A 37 -23.64 -4.23 46.91
CA MET A 37 -22.52 -4.78 47.67
C MET A 37 -21.74 -3.70 48.42
N ASP A 38 -21.49 -2.54 47.80
CA ASP A 38 -20.77 -1.42 48.43
C ASP A 38 -21.59 -0.80 49.56
N TYR A 39 -22.92 -0.71 49.38
CA TYR A 39 -23.88 -0.36 50.44
C TYR A 39 -23.73 -1.30 51.65
N ILE A 40 -23.69 -2.61 51.42
CA ILE A 40 -23.56 -3.60 52.51
C ILE A 40 -22.16 -3.53 53.16
N LYS A 41 -21.08 -3.33 52.38
CA LYS A 41 -19.70 -3.22 52.89
C LYS A 41 -19.48 -1.96 53.73
N SER A 42 -20.16 -0.86 53.39
CA SER A 42 -20.08 0.43 54.08
C SER A 42 -20.98 0.52 55.33
N ASP A 43 -21.37 -0.62 55.91
CA ASP A 43 -22.30 -0.68 57.03
C ASP A 43 -23.65 0.01 56.73
N PHE A 44 -24.18 -0.23 55.53
CA PHE A 44 -25.50 0.24 55.08
C PHE A 44 -25.58 1.77 54.89
N ASP A 45 -24.49 2.39 54.43
CA ASP A 45 -24.47 3.81 54.08
C ASP A 45 -25.08 4.07 52.70
N LEU A 46 -26.28 4.67 52.69
CA LEU A 46 -27.00 5.06 51.47
C LEU A 46 -26.22 6.04 50.59
N SER A 47 -25.32 6.84 51.15
CA SER A 47 -24.50 7.77 50.36
C SER A 47 -23.51 7.01 49.47
N VAL A 48 -22.97 5.87 49.94
CA VAL A 48 -22.08 5.01 49.16
C VAL A 48 -22.84 4.30 48.03
N TYR A 49 -24.06 3.81 48.31
CA TYR A 49 -24.94 3.25 47.28
C TYR A 49 -25.15 4.21 46.11
N TRP A 50 -25.61 5.43 46.42
CA TRP A 50 -25.88 6.45 45.41
C TRP A 50 -24.60 6.94 44.73
N LYS A 51 -23.47 7.01 45.44
CA LYS A 51 -22.18 7.34 44.85
C LYS A 51 -21.76 6.30 43.82
N THR A 52 -21.78 5.01 44.16
CA THR A 52 -21.42 3.93 43.21
C THR A 52 -22.30 3.98 41.96
N LEU A 53 -23.61 4.21 42.10
CA LEU A 53 -24.50 4.34 40.94
C LEU A 53 -24.17 5.57 40.08
N ASN A 54 -24.04 6.75 40.69
CA ASN A 54 -23.82 8.00 39.97
C ASN A 54 -22.43 8.05 39.30
N ASP A 55 -21.39 7.53 39.95
CA ASP A 55 -20.03 7.43 39.38
C ASP A 55 -20.01 6.53 38.12
N ASN A 56 -21.01 5.65 37.99
CA ASN A 56 -21.21 4.76 36.83
C ASN A 56 -22.39 5.20 35.93
N GLY A 57 -22.85 6.44 36.04
CA GLY A 57 -23.85 7.02 35.15
C GLY A 57 -25.30 6.56 35.37
N ILE A 58 -25.60 5.83 36.44
CA ILE A 58 -26.96 5.39 36.78
C ILE A 58 -27.58 6.39 37.76
N THR A 59 -28.42 7.28 37.25
CA THR A 59 -29.16 8.23 38.10
C THR A 59 -30.48 7.65 38.62
N LYS A 60 -31.12 8.35 39.56
CA LYS A 60 -32.47 7.99 40.02
C LYS A 60 -33.49 8.00 38.89
N GLU A 61 -33.40 8.96 37.97
CA GLU A 61 -34.24 9.03 36.77
C GLU A 61 -34.01 7.82 35.86
N ARG A 62 -32.76 7.37 35.73
CA ARG A 62 -32.41 6.17 34.97
C ARG A 62 -33.05 4.92 35.57
N LEU A 63 -32.97 4.72 36.89
CA LEU A 63 -33.64 3.59 37.58
C LEU A 63 -35.16 3.58 37.38
N LEU A 64 -35.78 4.75 37.31
CA LEU A 64 -37.21 4.92 37.06
C LEU A 64 -37.62 4.77 35.59
N SER A 65 -36.66 4.86 34.67
CA SER A 65 -36.90 4.79 33.22
C SER A 65 -37.01 3.37 32.66
N TYR A 66 -36.65 2.35 33.45
CA TYR A 66 -36.76 0.95 33.01
C TYR A 66 -38.23 0.51 32.88
N ASP A 67 -38.51 -0.39 31.93
CA ASP A 67 -39.84 -1.00 31.73
C ASP A 67 -40.44 -1.57 33.03
N ARG A 68 -39.57 -2.10 33.89
CA ARG A 68 -39.85 -2.42 35.29
C ARG A 68 -38.98 -1.52 36.16
N ALA A 69 -39.52 -0.35 36.48
CA ALA A 69 -38.84 0.68 37.24
C ALA A 69 -38.43 0.20 38.64
N ILE A 70 -37.27 0.67 39.09
CA ILE A 70 -36.78 0.49 40.46
C ILE A 70 -37.03 1.79 41.21
N HIS A 71 -37.91 1.74 42.20
CA HIS A 71 -38.38 2.87 43.00
C HIS A 71 -37.76 2.90 44.40
N SER A 72 -37.48 1.72 44.95
CA SER A 72 -37.10 1.51 46.33
C SER A 72 -35.59 1.66 46.52
N GLU A 73 -35.19 2.28 47.63
CA GLU A 73 -33.80 2.24 48.10
C GLU A 73 -33.50 0.91 48.82
N PRO A 74 -32.23 0.49 48.89
CA PRO A 74 -31.86 -0.68 49.66
C PRO A 74 -32.12 -0.50 51.15
N ASN A 75 -32.73 -1.50 51.76
CA ASN A 75 -33.03 -1.54 53.20
C ASN A 75 -32.81 -2.97 53.71
N PHE A 76 -31.57 -3.26 54.10
CA PHE A 76 -31.16 -4.57 54.61
C PHE A 76 -30.92 -4.50 56.12
N ARG A 77 -31.06 -5.64 56.81
CA ARG A 77 -30.80 -5.80 58.24
C ARG A 77 -29.35 -6.25 58.45
N GLY A 78 -28.73 -5.83 59.55
CA GLY A 78 -27.34 -6.19 59.88
C GLY A 78 -27.07 -7.69 59.89
N GLU A 79 -28.04 -8.49 60.33
CA GLU A 79 -27.96 -9.96 60.34
C GLU A 79 -27.86 -10.59 58.94
N GLN A 80 -28.23 -9.85 57.88
CA GLN A 80 -28.21 -10.31 56.49
C GLN A 80 -26.86 -10.03 55.81
N LYS A 81 -25.95 -9.28 56.45
CA LYS A 81 -24.72 -8.74 55.85
C LYS A 81 -23.87 -9.82 55.18
N ASP A 82 -23.44 -10.82 55.94
CA ASP A 82 -22.49 -11.84 55.45
C ASP A 82 -23.12 -12.74 54.38
N GLY A 83 -24.41 -13.08 54.55
CA GLY A 83 -25.15 -13.89 53.58
C GLY A 83 -25.37 -13.14 52.25
N LEU A 84 -25.74 -11.86 52.31
CA LEU A 84 -25.92 -11.02 51.13
C LEU A 84 -24.61 -10.78 50.41
N LEU A 85 -23.51 -10.47 51.12
CA LEU A 85 -22.21 -10.26 50.48
C LEU A 85 -21.72 -11.51 49.75
N ARG A 86 -21.89 -12.69 50.35
CA ARG A 86 -21.56 -13.95 49.68
C ARG A 86 -22.43 -14.15 48.44
N ASP A 87 -23.75 -14.12 48.61
CA ASP A 87 -24.68 -14.54 47.55
C ASP A 87 -24.78 -13.50 46.40
N LEU A 88 -24.73 -12.19 46.69
CA LEU A 88 -24.62 -11.14 45.67
C LEU A 88 -23.24 -11.17 45.01
N GLY A 89 -22.17 -11.51 45.73
CA GLY A 89 -20.84 -11.69 45.14
C GLY A 89 -20.79 -12.85 44.13
N HIS A 90 -21.50 -13.95 44.38
CA HIS A 90 -21.69 -15.01 43.40
C HIS A 90 -22.51 -14.53 42.19
N TYR A 91 -23.63 -13.84 42.44
CA TYR A 91 -24.49 -13.37 41.36
C TYR A 91 -23.84 -12.30 40.48
N MET A 92 -23.01 -11.43 41.08
CA MET A 92 -22.17 -10.47 40.38
C MET A 92 -21.30 -11.15 39.33
N ARG A 93 -20.64 -12.26 39.68
CA ARG A 93 -19.83 -13.03 38.72
C ARG A 93 -20.68 -13.55 37.56
N THR A 94 -21.89 -14.05 37.84
CA THR A 94 -22.83 -14.47 36.78
C THR A 94 -23.27 -13.30 35.90
N LEU A 95 -23.62 -12.15 36.47
CA LEU A 95 -24.03 -10.97 35.72
C LEU A 95 -22.91 -10.46 34.82
N LYS A 96 -21.68 -10.41 35.34
CA LYS A 96 -20.49 -10.08 34.55
C LYS A 96 -20.28 -11.08 33.41
N ALA A 97 -20.41 -12.38 33.64
CA ALA A 97 -20.28 -13.41 32.61
C ALA A 97 -21.35 -13.32 31.51
N VAL A 98 -22.61 -13.06 31.87
CA VAL A 98 -23.74 -12.97 30.91
C VAL A 98 -23.66 -11.71 30.05
N HIS A 99 -23.25 -10.57 30.62
CA HIS A 99 -23.20 -9.30 29.90
C HIS A 99 -21.93 -9.04 29.12
N SER A 100 -20.92 -9.88 29.32
CA SER A 100 -19.62 -9.64 28.73
C SER A 100 -19.38 -10.44 27.46
N GLY A 101 -19.91 -11.65 27.28
CA GLY A 101 -19.75 -12.50 26.07
C GLY A 101 -18.30 -12.82 25.62
N ALA A 102 -17.34 -12.12 26.19
CA ALA A 102 -15.92 -11.97 25.92
C ALA A 102 -15.21 -11.44 27.18
N ASP A 103 -15.79 -11.64 28.38
CA ASP A 103 -15.05 -11.42 29.63
C ASP A 103 -13.89 -12.39 29.68
N LEU A 104 -12.70 -11.81 29.75
CA LEU A 104 -11.44 -12.53 29.83
C LEU A 104 -11.45 -13.53 30.99
N GLU A 105 -11.98 -13.15 32.15
CA GLU A 105 -12.04 -14.04 33.31
C GLU A 105 -12.94 -15.26 33.02
N SER A 106 -14.14 -15.01 32.50
CA SER A 106 -15.08 -16.06 32.10
C SER A 106 -14.53 -16.98 31.00
N ALA A 107 -13.88 -16.43 29.98
CA ALA A 107 -13.28 -17.20 28.90
C ALA A 107 -12.13 -18.07 29.39
N ILE A 108 -11.26 -17.53 30.26
CA ILE A 108 -10.20 -18.27 30.94
C ILE A 108 -10.79 -19.39 31.79
N GLN A 109 -11.80 -19.12 32.63
CA GLN A 109 -12.44 -20.14 33.47
C GLN A 109 -13.06 -21.27 32.65
N ASN A 110 -13.72 -20.95 31.53
CA ASN A 110 -14.30 -21.97 30.64
C ASN A 110 -13.25 -22.89 30.02
N CYS A 111 -12.06 -22.37 29.70
CA CYS A 111 -10.94 -23.15 29.17
C CYS A 111 -10.15 -23.89 30.23
N MET A 112 -9.92 -23.27 31.39
CA MET A 112 -9.18 -23.83 32.53
C MET A 112 -10.00 -24.83 33.34
N GLY A 113 -11.32 -24.84 33.13
CA GLY A 113 -12.25 -25.60 33.94
C GLY A 113 -12.52 -24.91 35.27
N TYR A 114 -13.72 -25.08 35.77
CA TYR A 114 -14.10 -24.64 37.12
C TYR A 114 -15.10 -25.62 37.72
N GLN A 115 -15.14 -25.61 39.05
CA GLN A 115 -16.10 -26.34 39.84
C GLN A 115 -16.84 -25.31 40.71
N ASP A 116 -18.15 -25.17 40.51
CA ASP A 116 -18.98 -24.29 41.33
C ASP A 116 -19.63 -25.10 42.46
N ASP A 117 -19.04 -24.99 43.65
CA ASP A 117 -19.51 -25.63 44.89
C ASP A 117 -20.59 -24.79 45.62
N GLY A 118 -21.15 -23.77 44.97
CA GLY A 118 -22.15 -22.84 45.53
C GLY A 118 -23.59 -23.39 45.61
N GLU A 119 -24.57 -22.48 45.81
CA GLU A 119 -26.02 -22.76 45.71
C GLU A 119 -26.68 -21.84 44.66
N GLY A 120 -27.16 -22.38 43.53
CA GLY A 120 -27.60 -21.66 42.31
C GLY A 120 -27.95 -22.60 41.12
N PHE A 121 -28.23 -22.04 39.92
CA PHE A 121 -28.57 -22.84 38.72
C PHE A 121 -27.36 -23.57 38.10
N MET A 122 -26.13 -23.13 38.44
CA MET A 122 -24.86 -23.72 37.96
C MET A 122 -24.26 -24.74 38.94
N VAL A 123 -24.99 -25.12 40.00
CA VAL A 123 -24.50 -26.06 41.02
C VAL A 123 -24.33 -27.45 40.44
N GLY A 124 -23.15 -28.02 40.64
CA GLY A 124 -22.78 -29.33 40.09
C GLY A 124 -22.36 -29.29 38.61
N VAL A 125 -22.27 -28.09 38.00
CA VAL A 125 -21.62 -27.94 36.69
C VAL A 125 -20.12 -28.07 36.90
N GLN A 126 -19.57 -29.20 36.46
CA GLN A 126 -18.14 -29.44 36.37
C GLN A 126 -17.71 -29.23 34.92
N ILE A 127 -17.07 -28.10 34.64
CA ILE A 127 -16.41 -27.89 33.34
C ILE A 127 -14.99 -28.40 33.47
N ASN A 128 -14.66 -29.43 32.71
CA ASN A 128 -13.30 -29.93 32.66
C ASN A 128 -12.40 -28.98 31.86
N PRO A 129 -11.12 -28.84 32.25
CA PRO A 129 -10.14 -28.09 31.47
C PRO A 129 -10.10 -28.59 30.03
N VAL A 130 -9.87 -27.69 29.08
CA VAL A 130 -9.63 -28.04 27.69
C VAL A 130 -8.36 -28.89 27.60
N SER A 131 -8.47 -30.05 26.95
CA SER A 131 -7.32 -30.94 26.72
C SER A 131 -6.31 -30.32 25.77
N GLY A 132 -5.02 -30.62 25.97
CA GLY A 132 -3.96 -30.22 25.04
C GLY A 132 -3.48 -28.77 25.18
N LEU A 133 -3.93 -28.04 26.22
CA LEU A 133 -3.33 -26.76 26.59
C LEU A 133 -1.83 -26.92 26.93
N PRO A 134 -0.96 -25.98 26.53
CA PRO A 134 0.46 -26.01 26.89
C PRO A 134 0.66 -26.03 28.41
N SER A 135 1.73 -26.69 28.89
CA SER A 135 1.91 -26.92 30.33
C SER A 135 2.11 -25.64 31.16
N GLY A 136 2.66 -24.57 30.57
CA GLY A 136 2.82 -23.26 31.20
C GLY A 136 1.63 -22.30 31.02
N TYR A 137 0.66 -22.68 30.16
CA TYR A 137 -0.48 -21.82 29.82
C TYR A 137 -1.35 -21.41 31.02
N PRO A 138 -1.63 -22.29 32.00
CA PRO A 138 -2.38 -21.92 33.20
C PRO A 138 -1.73 -20.79 34.02
N ASP A 139 -0.40 -20.82 34.14
CA ASP A 139 0.34 -19.82 34.89
C ASP A 139 0.40 -18.50 34.13
N LEU A 140 0.50 -18.56 32.81
CA LEU A 140 0.42 -17.39 31.94
C LEU A 140 -0.95 -16.70 32.00
N LEU A 141 -2.06 -17.46 31.94
CA LEU A 141 -3.41 -16.89 32.07
C LEU A 141 -3.66 -16.30 33.45
N ARG A 142 -3.10 -16.91 34.50
CA ARG A 142 -3.14 -16.36 35.87
C ARG A 142 -2.37 -15.05 35.96
N PHE A 143 -1.16 -15.01 35.40
CA PHE A 143 -0.36 -13.79 35.31
C PHE A 143 -1.15 -12.69 34.60
N VAL A 144 -1.77 -12.98 33.44
CA VAL A 144 -2.62 -12.02 32.73
C VAL A 144 -3.71 -11.47 33.66
N LEU A 145 -4.48 -12.34 34.32
CA LEU A 145 -5.57 -11.91 35.23
C LEU A 145 -5.07 -11.04 36.39
N GLU A 146 -3.90 -11.36 36.98
CA GLU A 146 -3.30 -10.59 38.06
C GLU A 146 -2.88 -9.17 37.61
N HIS A 147 -2.55 -8.99 36.33
CA HIS A 147 -2.00 -7.73 35.79
C HIS A 147 -3.02 -6.91 34.98
N VAL A 148 -4.24 -7.41 34.74
CA VAL A 148 -5.27 -6.72 33.91
C VAL A 148 -5.58 -5.31 34.41
N GLU A 149 -5.57 -5.07 35.71
CA GLU A 149 -5.89 -3.78 36.33
C GLU A 149 -4.66 -2.88 36.58
N GLU A 150 -3.45 -3.34 36.25
CA GLU A 150 -2.24 -2.57 36.50
C GLU A 150 -2.12 -1.34 35.60
N LYS A 151 -1.49 -0.28 36.13
CA LYS A 151 -1.22 0.94 35.37
C LYS A 151 -0.13 0.74 34.32
N ASN A 152 0.86 -0.11 34.61
CA ASN A 152 1.91 -0.42 33.65
C ASN A 152 1.42 -1.54 32.72
N VAL A 153 1.10 -1.19 31.48
CA VAL A 153 0.47 -2.13 30.54
C VAL A 153 1.48 -3.00 29.80
N GLU A 154 2.78 -2.70 29.84
CA GLU A 154 3.80 -3.44 29.05
C GLU A 154 3.86 -4.94 29.42
N PRO A 155 4.01 -5.35 30.70
CA PRO A 155 4.04 -6.78 31.04
C PRO A 155 2.73 -7.49 30.72
N LEU A 156 1.60 -6.79 30.90
CA LEU A 156 0.28 -7.32 30.54
C LEU A 156 0.18 -7.57 29.03
N LEU A 157 0.64 -6.64 28.19
CA LEU A 157 0.62 -6.78 26.74
C LEU A 157 1.48 -7.95 26.27
N GLU A 158 2.70 -8.09 26.81
CA GLU A 158 3.58 -9.22 26.52
C GLU A 158 2.91 -10.55 26.90
N GLY A 159 2.35 -10.65 28.11
CA GLY A 159 1.68 -11.87 28.57
C GLY A 159 0.42 -12.22 27.78
N LEU A 160 -0.35 -11.20 27.34
CA LEU A 160 -1.50 -11.40 26.47
C LEU A 160 -1.09 -11.94 25.09
N LEU A 161 -0.04 -11.37 24.49
CA LEU A 161 0.45 -11.82 23.18
C LEU A 161 1.05 -13.22 23.26
N GLU A 162 1.84 -13.51 24.27
CA GLU A 162 2.37 -14.86 24.53
C GLU A 162 1.22 -15.87 24.67
N ALA A 163 0.14 -15.50 25.39
CA ALA A 163 -1.02 -16.37 25.52
C ALA A 163 -1.68 -16.64 24.16
N ARG A 164 -1.85 -15.61 23.32
CA ARG A 164 -2.41 -15.79 21.97
C ARG A 164 -1.50 -16.63 21.07
N GLN A 165 -0.19 -16.45 21.15
CA GLN A 165 0.78 -17.26 20.40
C GLN A 165 0.71 -18.74 20.77
N GLU A 166 0.72 -19.05 22.07
CA GLU A 166 0.63 -20.42 22.62
C GLU A 166 -0.73 -21.09 22.31
N LEU A 167 -1.80 -20.30 22.20
CA LEU A 167 -3.14 -20.78 21.84
C LEU A 167 -3.26 -21.14 20.35
N ARG A 168 -2.54 -20.42 19.47
CA ARG A 168 -2.70 -20.50 18.00
C ARG A 168 -2.64 -21.92 17.43
N PRO A 169 -1.69 -22.81 17.80
CA PRO A 169 -1.64 -24.17 17.26
C PRO A 169 -2.89 -25.01 17.55
N LEU A 170 -3.64 -24.69 18.62
CA LEU A 170 -4.88 -25.38 18.97
C LEU A 170 -6.07 -24.86 18.15
N LEU A 171 -6.08 -23.57 17.79
CA LEU A 171 -7.11 -22.97 16.93
C LEU A 171 -7.08 -23.53 15.50
N LEU A 172 -5.91 -23.97 15.03
CA LEU A 172 -5.71 -24.54 13.69
C LEU A 172 -6.10 -26.02 13.57
N LYS A 173 -6.53 -26.66 14.66
CA LYS A 173 -6.87 -28.09 14.69
C LYS A 173 -8.34 -28.28 15.07
N SER A 174 -8.94 -29.34 14.56
CA SER A 174 -10.27 -29.76 15.00
C SER A 174 -10.21 -30.12 16.49
N HIS A 175 -11.08 -29.50 17.29
CA HIS A 175 -11.14 -29.70 18.73
C HIS A 175 -12.60 -29.69 19.20
N ASP A 176 -12.99 -30.61 20.08
CA ASP A 176 -14.39 -30.74 20.54
C ASP A 176 -14.88 -29.49 21.30
N ARG A 177 -13.93 -28.74 21.87
CA ARG A 177 -14.12 -27.45 22.54
C ARG A 177 -13.53 -26.26 21.77
N LEU A 178 -13.45 -26.34 20.44
CA LEU A 178 -12.90 -25.25 19.60
C LEU A 178 -13.61 -23.91 19.84
N LYS A 179 -14.93 -23.94 20.06
CA LYS A 179 -15.71 -22.75 20.40
C LYS A 179 -15.10 -22.00 21.59
N ASP A 180 -14.80 -22.71 22.68
CA ASP A 180 -14.28 -22.09 23.91
C ASP A 180 -12.90 -21.48 23.68
N LEU A 181 -12.05 -22.14 22.88
CA LEU A 181 -10.74 -21.62 22.49
C LEU A 181 -10.86 -20.35 21.63
N LEU A 182 -11.83 -20.29 20.71
CA LEU A 182 -12.11 -19.08 19.92
C LEU A 182 -12.59 -17.92 20.79
N PHE A 183 -13.49 -18.17 21.75
CA PHE A 183 -13.92 -17.14 22.69
C PHE A 183 -12.77 -16.65 23.57
N LEU A 184 -11.85 -17.54 23.98
CA LEU A 184 -10.64 -17.15 24.70
C LEU A 184 -9.74 -16.24 23.84
N ASP A 185 -9.48 -16.59 22.58
CA ASP A 185 -8.65 -15.75 21.70
C ASP A 185 -9.29 -14.36 21.48
N LEU A 186 -10.60 -14.30 21.25
CA LEU A 186 -11.33 -13.03 21.10
C LEU A 186 -11.27 -12.18 22.38
N ALA A 187 -11.38 -12.80 23.55
CA ALA A 187 -11.28 -12.09 24.83
C ALA A 187 -9.85 -11.58 25.07
N LEU A 188 -8.83 -12.37 24.72
CA LEU A 188 -7.42 -11.94 24.77
C LEU A 188 -7.16 -10.77 23.82
N ASP A 189 -7.61 -10.85 22.56
CA ASP A 189 -7.48 -9.76 21.57
C ASP A 189 -8.13 -8.45 22.03
N SER A 190 -9.37 -8.54 22.53
CA SER A 190 -10.11 -7.38 23.07
C SER A 190 -9.39 -6.75 24.27
N THR A 191 -8.75 -7.59 25.11
CA THR A 191 -7.96 -7.12 26.24
C THR A 191 -6.67 -6.43 25.79
N VAL A 192 -6.00 -6.94 24.75
CA VAL A 192 -4.82 -6.29 24.15
C VAL A 192 -5.17 -4.89 23.69
N ARG A 193 -6.26 -4.73 22.93
CA ARG A 193 -6.75 -3.40 22.49
C ARG A 193 -6.95 -2.45 23.68
N THR A 194 -7.67 -2.91 24.70
CA THR A 194 -7.96 -2.10 25.90
C THR A 194 -6.69 -1.74 26.67
N ALA A 195 -5.70 -2.63 26.74
CA ALA A 195 -4.40 -2.36 27.34
C ALA A 195 -3.59 -1.34 26.53
N ILE A 196 -3.60 -1.40 25.19
CA ILE A 196 -2.94 -0.41 24.33
C ILE A 196 -3.55 0.98 24.50
N GLU A 197 -4.88 1.09 24.49
CA GLU A 197 -5.59 2.37 24.66
C GLU A 197 -5.27 3.02 26.02
N ARG A 198 -5.24 2.23 27.11
CA ARG A 198 -4.78 2.71 28.42
C ARG A 198 -3.31 3.13 28.42
N GLY A 199 -2.49 2.47 27.62
CA GLY A 199 -1.07 2.81 27.45
C GLY A 199 -0.81 4.15 26.76
N TYR A 200 -1.78 4.72 26.04
CA TYR A 200 -1.59 5.97 25.28
C TYR A 200 -1.19 7.17 26.13
N GLU A 201 -1.68 7.27 27.37
CA GLU A 201 -1.26 8.33 28.29
C GLU A 201 0.25 8.27 28.58
N GLN A 202 0.81 7.08 28.70
CA GLN A 202 2.25 6.89 28.94
C GLN A 202 3.11 7.28 27.73
N LEU A 203 2.51 7.36 26.54
CA LEU A 203 3.21 7.71 25.30
C LEU A 203 3.29 9.23 25.07
N ASN A 204 2.59 10.04 25.89
CA ASN A 204 2.60 11.52 25.82
C ASN A 204 3.99 12.14 25.88
N ASP A 205 4.82 11.65 26.78
CA ASP A 205 6.18 12.16 26.97
C ASP A 205 7.26 11.12 26.61
N ALA A 206 6.87 10.04 25.91
CA ALA A 206 7.77 8.94 25.60
C ALA A 206 8.69 9.24 24.40
N GLY A 207 9.93 8.75 24.48
CA GLY A 207 10.86 8.73 23.35
C GLY A 207 10.41 7.78 22.22
N PRO A 208 11.00 7.90 21.02
CA PRO A 208 10.60 7.11 19.85
C PRO A 208 10.74 5.59 20.09
N GLU A 209 11.72 5.14 20.88
CA GLU A 209 11.94 3.73 21.20
C GLU A 209 10.69 3.08 21.83
N LYS A 210 10.06 3.74 22.80
CA LYS A 210 8.88 3.22 23.47
C LYS A 210 7.67 3.18 22.54
N ILE A 211 7.50 4.18 21.66
CA ILE A 211 6.43 4.18 20.66
C ILE A 211 6.64 3.04 19.65
N MET A 212 7.87 2.86 19.14
CA MET A 212 8.21 1.76 18.23
C MET A 212 7.99 0.38 18.87
N TYR A 213 8.30 0.23 20.14
CA TYR A 213 8.05 -1.00 20.89
C TYR A 213 6.53 -1.26 21.02
N PHE A 214 5.73 -0.26 21.39
CA PHE A 214 4.27 -0.40 21.38
C PHE A 214 3.73 -0.79 19.99
N ILE A 215 4.22 -0.15 18.93
CA ILE A 215 3.86 -0.51 17.55
C ILE A 215 4.14 -1.98 17.28
N SER A 216 5.29 -2.51 17.70
CA SER A 216 5.61 -3.93 17.51
C SER A 216 4.61 -4.87 18.19
N LEU A 217 4.20 -4.55 19.43
CA LEU A 217 3.20 -5.33 20.17
C LEU A 217 1.82 -5.30 19.47
N VAL A 218 1.36 -4.11 19.02
CA VAL A 218 0.07 -3.98 18.32
C VAL A 218 0.09 -4.72 16.98
N LEU A 219 1.20 -4.61 16.25
CA LEU A 219 1.37 -5.24 14.96
C LEU A 219 1.42 -6.77 15.07
N GLU A 220 2.08 -7.29 16.11
CA GLU A 220 2.05 -8.71 16.43
C GLU A 220 0.62 -9.19 16.73
N ASN A 221 -0.13 -8.44 17.55
CA ASN A 221 -1.54 -8.73 17.82
C ASN A 221 -2.38 -8.78 16.53
N LEU A 222 -2.17 -7.81 15.65
CA LEU A 222 -2.85 -7.73 14.36
C LEU A 222 -2.46 -8.90 13.44
N ALA A 223 -1.19 -9.28 13.43
CA ALA A 223 -0.71 -10.44 12.67
C ALA A 223 -1.34 -11.75 13.18
N LEU A 224 -1.49 -11.91 14.50
CA LEU A 224 -2.18 -13.05 15.09
C LEU A 224 -3.67 -13.10 14.70
N SER A 225 -4.30 -11.94 14.53
CA SER A 225 -5.72 -11.80 14.18
C SER A 225 -5.99 -11.79 12.66
N SER A 226 -4.96 -11.93 11.83
CA SER A 226 -5.07 -11.82 10.37
C SER A 226 -4.67 -13.12 9.67
N ASP A 227 -5.45 -13.48 8.65
CA ASP A 227 -5.03 -14.42 7.60
C ASP A 227 -4.12 -13.72 6.58
N ASP A 228 -3.33 -14.47 5.81
CA ASP A 228 -2.34 -13.97 4.85
C ASP A 228 -1.53 -12.81 5.44
N ASN A 229 -0.90 -13.07 6.59
CA ASN A 229 -0.27 -12.08 7.45
C ASN A 229 1.23 -11.91 7.19
N GLU A 230 1.75 -12.47 6.09
CA GLU A 230 3.18 -12.45 5.76
C GLU A 230 3.75 -11.02 5.74
N ASP A 231 3.04 -10.08 5.12
CA ASP A 231 3.47 -8.66 5.07
C ASP A 231 3.48 -8.00 6.47
N LEU A 232 2.51 -8.33 7.33
CA LEU A 232 2.47 -7.86 8.72
C LEU A 232 3.64 -8.43 9.53
N ILE A 233 3.99 -9.69 9.31
CA ILE A 233 5.15 -10.34 9.94
C ILE A 233 6.45 -9.65 9.50
N TYR A 234 6.60 -9.31 8.22
CA TYR A 234 7.78 -8.57 7.75
C TYR A 234 7.82 -7.13 8.27
N CYS A 235 6.67 -6.46 8.44
CA CYS A 235 6.60 -5.19 9.15
C CYS A 235 7.05 -5.35 10.61
N LEU A 236 6.65 -6.42 11.31
CA LEU A 236 7.03 -6.70 12.69
C LEU A 236 8.54 -6.91 12.82
N LYS A 237 9.14 -7.75 11.97
CA LYS A 237 10.59 -7.92 11.89
C LYS A 237 11.29 -6.58 11.62
N GLY A 238 10.73 -5.76 10.72
CA GLY A 238 11.24 -4.43 10.41
C GLY A 238 11.27 -3.51 11.63
N TRP A 239 10.19 -3.49 12.42
CA TRP A 239 10.15 -2.69 13.65
C TRP A 239 11.15 -3.18 14.70
N GLN A 240 11.29 -4.50 14.86
CA GLN A 240 12.31 -5.09 15.74
C GLN A 240 13.73 -4.68 15.30
N PHE A 241 14.02 -4.76 14.00
CA PHE A 241 15.31 -4.33 13.48
C PHE A 241 15.54 -2.82 13.66
N ALA A 242 14.52 -2.00 13.43
CA ALA A 242 14.58 -0.55 13.65
C ALA A 242 14.84 -0.19 15.14
N LEU A 243 14.22 -0.92 16.07
CA LEU A 243 14.46 -0.79 17.51
C LEU A 243 15.92 -1.12 17.86
N ASP A 244 16.47 -2.20 17.31
CA ASP A 244 17.87 -2.58 17.53
C ASP A 244 18.85 -1.55 16.97
N MET A 245 18.55 -0.98 15.79
CA MET A 245 19.33 0.12 15.22
C MET A 245 19.29 1.37 16.11
N CYS A 246 18.11 1.73 16.62
CA CYS A 246 17.92 2.87 17.51
C CYS A 246 18.71 2.70 18.82
N LYS A 247 18.57 1.55 19.49
CA LYS A 247 19.30 1.21 20.72
C LYS A 247 20.82 1.24 20.52
N SER A 248 21.28 0.77 19.36
CA SER A 248 22.70 0.75 18.98
C SER A 248 23.22 2.12 18.51
N LYS A 249 22.36 3.15 18.46
CA LYS A 249 22.65 4.50 17.95
C LYS A 249 23.30 4.48 16.57
N LYS A 250 22.88 3.54 15.71
CA LYS A 250 23.35 3.51 14.32
C LYS A 250 22.87 4.75 13.59
N ASP A 251 23.76 5.34 12.79
CA ASP A 251 23.37 6.38 11.85
C ASP A 251 22.26 5.83 10.93
N HIS A 252 21.32 6.69 10.53
CA HIS A 252 20.17 6.35 9.66
C HIS A 252 19.06 5.47 10.26
N TRP A 253 19.06 5.13 11.57
CA TRP A 253 17.97 4.34 12.18
C TRP A 253 16.58 4.94 11.93
N ALA A 254 16.46 6.28 12.00
CA ALA A 254 15.19 6.98 11.82
C ALA A 254 14.70 6.89 10.36
N LEU A 255 15.64 6.87 9.40
CA LEU A 255 15.33 6.73 7.98
C LEU A 255 14.85 5.32 7.67
N TYR A 256 15.45 4.30 8.28
CA TYR A 256 14.98 2.92 8.16
C TYR A 256 13.62 2.73 8.85
N ALA A 257 13.47 3.21 10.09
CA ALA A 257 12.19 3.18 10.81
C ALA A 257 11.07 3.86 10.02
N LYS A 258 11.37 4.93 9.29
CA LYS A 258 10.41 5.62 8.41
C LYS A 258 9.92 4.72 7.28
N SER A 259 10.79 3.90 6.68
CA SER A 259 10.37 2.98 5.61
C SER A 259 9.48 1.85 6.14
N VAL A 260 9.77 1.35 7.35
CA VAL A 260 8.92 0.37 8.04
C VAL A 260 7.56 0.99 8.41
N LEU A 261 7.55 2.26 8.83
CA LEU A 261 6.32 3.01 9.08
C LEU A 261 5.47 3.12 7.83
N ASP A 262 6.07 3.50 6.70
CA ASP A 262 5.36 3.60 5.42
C ASP A 262 4.79 2.26 4.98
N ARG A 263 5.56 1.18 5.10
CA ARG A 263 5.06 -0.17 4.82
C ARG A 263 3.93 -0.59 5.75
N SER A 264 4.00 -0.24 7.03
CA SER A 264 2.93 -0.52 8.00
C SER A 264 1.62 0.18 7.62
N ARG A 265 1.68 1.42 7.08
CA ARG A 265 0.50 2.12 6.55
C ARG A 265 -0.08 1.40 5.33
N LEU A 266 0.77 0.93 4.41
CA LEU A 266 0.32 0.16 3.24
C LEU A 266 -0.35 -1.15 3.65
N ALA A 267 0.23 -1.87 4.62
CA ALA A 267 -0.35 -3.09 5.16
C ALA A 267 -1.73 -2.84 5.80
N LEU A 268 -1.87 -1.75 6.57
CA LEU A 268 -3.16 -1.34 7.14
C LEU A 268 -4.20 -1.02 6.05
N ALA A 269 -3.80 -0.25 5.02
CA ALA A 269 -4.69 0.11 3.92
C ALA A 269 -5.17 -1.13 3.14
N SER A 270 -4.24 -2.04 2.80
CA SER A 270 -4.57 -3.30 2.11
C SER A 270 -5.50 -4.19 2.93
N LYS A 271 -5.31 -4.27 4.25
CA LYS A 271 -6.22 -5.03 5.12
C LYS A 271 -7.60 -4.38 5.23
N ALA A 272 -7.68 -3.05 5.32
CA ALA A 272 -8.95 -2.33 5.35
C ALA A 272 -9.74 -2.57 4.05
N GLU A 273 -9.08 -2.50 2.90
CA GLU A 273 -9.69 -2.78 1.58
C GLU A 273 -10.21 -4.22 1.50
N ARG A 274 -9.40 -5.21 1.91
CA ARG A 274 -9.83 -6.62 1.95
C ARG A 274 -11.04 -6.84 2.86
N TYR A 275 -11.09 -6.19 4.02
CA TYR A 275 -12.26 -6.30 4.89
C TYR A 275 -13.50 -5.67 4.26
N LEU A 276 -13.35 -4.52 3.60
CA LEU A 276 -14.43 -3.87 2.85
C LEU A 276 -14.98 -4.81 1.77
N GLU A 277 -14.12 -5.45 0.99
CA GLU A 277 -14.52 -6.40 -0.06
C GLU A 277 -15.26 -7.64 0.49
N ILE A 278 -14.86 -8.13 1.66
CA ILE A 278 -15.41 -9.37 2.24
C ILE A 278 -16.70 -9.10 3.04
N LEU A 279 -16.70 -8.07 3.89
CA LEU A 279 -17.75 -7.86 4.90
C LEU A 279 -18.86 -6.94 4.40
N GLN A 280 -18.53 -5.87 3.66
CA GLN A 280 -19.48 -4.83 3.30
C GLN A 280 -20.65 -5.34 2.43
N PRO A 281 -20.43 -6.22 1.43
CA PRO A 281 -21.55 -6.76 0.63
C PRO A 281 -22.55 -7.54 1.48
N SER A 282 -22.08 -8.27 2.50
CA SER A 282 -22.94 -9.01 3.43
C SER A 282 -23.71 -8.08 4.36
N ALA A 283 -23.06 -7.02 4.84
CA ALA A 283 -23.69 -5.99 5.67
C ALA A 283 -24.81 -5.26 4.91
N GLU A 284 -24.58 -4.90 3.64
CA GLU A 284 -25.59 -4.28 2.77
C GLU A 284 -26.78 -5.21 2.52
N TYR A 285 -26.50 -6.47 2.19
CA TYR A 285 -27.54 -7.48 1.97
C TYR A 285 -28.41 -7.69 3.22
N LEU A 286 -27.80 -7.96 4.37
CA LEU A 286 -28.54 -8.18 5.62
C LEU A 286 -29.24 -6.92 6.11
N GLY A 287 -28.58 -5.75 6.01
CA GLY A 287 -29.13 -4.46 6.38
C GLY A 287 -30.42 -4.15 5.63
N SER A 288 -30.42 -4.39 4.31
CA SER A 288 -31.62 -4.21 3.48
C SER A 288 -32.75 -5.17 3.83
N CYS A 289 -32.44 -6.44 4.13
CA CYS A 289 -33.44 -7.45 4.52
C CYS A 289 -34.06 -7.19 5.89
N LEU A 290 -33.27 -6.68 6.84
CA LEU A 290 -33.68 -6.45 8.23
C LEU A 290 -34.24 -5.05 8.47
N GLY A 291 -34.20 -4.16 7.47
CA GLY A 291 -34.64 -2.77 7.60
C GLY A 291 -33.75 -1.94 8.53
N VAL A 292 -32.44 -2.21 8.54
CA VAL A 292 -31.45 -1.44 9.31
C VAL A 292 -31.24 -0.08 8.63
N ASP A 293 -31.00 0.95 9.43
CA ASP A 293 -30.71 2.29 8.92
C ASP A 293 -29.48 2.32 7.99
N GLN A 294 -29.61 2.97 6.84
CA GLN A 294 -28.58 2.95 5.80
C GLN A 294 -27.26 3.57 6.27
N SER A 295 -27.29 4.54 7.19
CA SER A 295 -26.06 5.15 7.72
C SER A 295 -25.22 4.15 8.52
N ALA A 296 -25.88 3.30 9.32
CA ALA A 296 -25.21 2.23 10.06
C ALA A 296 -24.67 1.13 9.13
N VAL A 297 -25.40 0.83 8.05
CA VAL A 297 -24.96 -0.15 7.05
C VAL A 297 -23.75 0.36 6.27
N SER A 298 -23.74 1.62 5.83
CA SER A 298 -22.67 2.18 4.99
C SER A 298 -21.30 2.22 5.67
N ILE A 299 -21.26 2.29 7.00
CA ILE A 299 -20.00 2.36 7.77
C ILE A 299 -19.70 1.06 8.52
N PHE A 300 -20.50 0.00 8.34
CA PHE A 300 -20.41 -1.21 9.15
C PHE A 300 -18.99 -1.78 9.17
N THR A 301 -18.38 -1.95 8.00
CA THR A 301 -17.03 -2.51 7.92
C THR A 301 -15.96 -1.58 8.49
N GLU A 302 -16.11 -0.26 8.29
CA GLU A 302 -15.23 0.74 8.88
C GLU A 302 -15.27 0.67 10.41
N GLU A 303 -16.45 0.53 11.00
CA GLU A 303 -16.62 0.38 12.45
C GLU A 303 -16.02 -0.92 12.98
N ILE A 304 -16.09 -2.02 12.22
CA ILE A 304 -15.41 -3.28 12.56
C ILE A 304 -13.89 -3.09 12.57
N ILE A 305 -13.33 -2.41 11.56
CA ILE A 305 -11.89 -2.09 11.50
C ILE A 305 -11.51 -1.18 12.68
N ARG A 306 -12.33 -0.18 12.97
CA ARG A 306 -12.11 0.79 14.05
C ARG A 306 -12.16 0.15 15.43
N ALA A 307 -12.99 -0.88 15.60
CA ALA A 307 -13.08 -1.67 16.83
C ALA A 307 -11.89 -2.64 17.03
N GLY A 308 -11.04 -2.84 16.01
CA GLY A 308 -9.89 -3.75 16.05
C GLY A 308 -8.54 -3.07 16.32
N SER A 309 -7.48 -3.89 16.37
CA SER A 309 -6.10 -3.42 16.61
C SER A 309 -5.52 -2.56 15.47
N ALA A 310 -6.12 -2.58 14.29
CA ALA A 310 -5.71 -1.78 13.14
C ALA A 310 -5.80 -0.26 13.42
N ALA A 311 -6.86 0.18 14.11
CA ALA A 311 -7.03 1.58 14.49
C ALA A 311 -5.98 2.03 15.53
N ALA A 312 -5.66 1.15 16.47
CA ALA A 312 -4.64 1.41 17.46
C ALA A 312 -3.25 1.55 16.82
N LEU A 313 -2.93 0.68 15.87
CA LEU A 313 -1.69 0.74 15.10
C LEU A 313 -1.61 2.02 14.25
N SER A 314 -2.70 2.36 13.54
CA SER A 314 -2.78 3.59 12.73
C SER A 314 -2.50 4.84 13.57
N SER A 315 -3.09 4.92 14.77
CA SER A 315 -2.89 6.03 15.70
C SER A 315 -1.43 6.16 16.17
N LEU A 316 -0.80 5.04 16.51
CA LEU A 316 0.62 5.01 16.92
C LEU A 316 1.57 5.39 15.78
N VAL A 317 1.31 4.89 14.57
CA VAL A 317 2.07 5.22 13.37
C VAL A 317 1.96 6.72 13.06
N ASN A 318 0.76 7.30 13.09
CA ASN A 318 0.56 8.73 12.85
C ASN A 318 1.23 9.61 13.92
N ARG A 319 1.28 9.14 15.17
CA ARG A 319 2.00 9.81 16.25
C ARG A 319 3.52 9.79 16.04
N LEU A 320 4.06 8.68 15.54
CA LEU A 320 5.50 8.49 15.36
C LEU A 320 6.05 9.20 14.11
N ASP A 321 5.24 9.36 13.07
CA ASP A 321 5.67 9.88 11.78
C ASP A 321 6.34 11.27 11.86
N PRO A 322 5.79 12.30 12.54
CA PRO A 322 6.45 13.59 12.69
C PRO A 322 7.81 13.50 13.42
N VAL A 323 7.92 12.58 14.39
CA VAL A 323 9.15 12.36 15.16
C VAL A 323 10.23 11.77 14.26
N LEU A 324 9.90 10.74 13.46
CA LEU A 324 10.85 10.13 12.53
C LEU A 324 11.26 11.11 11.43
N ARG A 325 10.32 11.86 10.85
CA ARG A 325 10.61 12.86 9.82
C ARG A 325 11.58 13.92 10.34
N LYS A 326 11.32 14.48 11.52
CA LYS A 326 12.23 15.44 12.16
C LYS A 326 13.61 14.84 12.43
N THR A 327 13.67 13.61 12.93
CA THR A 327 14.93 12.94 13.28
C THR A 327 15.75 12.57 12.04
N ALA A 328 15.09 12.21 10.94
CA ALA A 328 15.70 11.89 9.66
C ALA A 328 15.90 13.12 8.75
N ASN A 329 15.58 14.34 9.22
CA ASN A 329 15.63 15.58 8.44
C ASN A 329 14.80 15.53 7.13
N LEU A 330 13.62 14.92 7.18
CA LEU A 330 12.68 14.85 6.07
C LEU A 330 11.66 16.02 6.17
N GLY A 331 11.57 16.83 5.12
CA GLY A 331 10.56 17.90 4.98
C GLY A 331 9.19 17.35 4.57
N SER A 332 8.09 18.10 4.78
CA SER A 332 6.68 17.66 4.56
C SER A 332 6.30 17.27 3.14
N TRP A 333 7.20 17.54 2.18
CA TRP A 333 6.98 17.29 0.76
C TRP A 333 8.07 16.40 0.18
N GLN A 334 7.71 15.67 -0.87
CA GLN A 334 8.64 15.14 -1.85
C GLN A 334 8.31 15.80 -3.17
N VAL A 335 9.19 16.69 -3.62
CA VAL A 335 8.99 17.42 -4.87
C VAL A 335 9.59 16.60 -6.02
N ILE A 336 8.72 16.17 -6.93
CA ILE A 336 9.05 15.33 -8.07
C ILE A 336 9.36 16.19 -9.29
N SER A 337 8.54 17.22 -9.52
CA SER A 337 8.68 18.18 -10.61
C SER A 337 8.52 19.61 -10.06
N PRO A 338 9.62 20.35 -9.84
CA PRO A 338 9.61 21.65 -9.17
C PRO A 338 9.28 22.79 -10.16
N VAL A 339 8.08 22.79 -10.73
CA VAL A 339 7.62 23.85 -11.64
C VAL A 339 6.72 24.84 -10.89
N GLU A 340 7.05 26.14 -10.96
CA GLU A 340 6.18 27.21 -10.45
C GLU A 340 4.94 27.37 -11.33
N VAL A 341 3.77 27.36 -10.72
CA VAL A 341 2.50 27.40 -11.45
C VAL A 341 1.42 28.19 -10.72
N VAL A 342 0.43 28.65 -11.47
CA VAL A 342 -0.81 29.23 -10.95
C VAL A 342 -1.99 28.52 -11.61
N GLY A 343 -2.96 28.05 -10.83
CA GLY A 343 -4.10 27.32 -11.36
C GLY A 343 -5.24 27.11 -10.37
N TYR A 344 -6.39 26.71 -10.89
CA TYR A 344 -7.59 26.41 -10.10
C TYR A 344 -7.49 25.01 -9.52
N VAL A 345 -7.75 24.88 -8.22
CA VAL A 345 -7.74 23.59 -7.53
C VAL A 345 -8.97 22.77 -7.95
N ILE A 346 -8.73 21.50 -8.26
CA ILE A 346 -9.77 20.48 -8.41
C ILE A 346 -9.36 19.26 -7.60
N VAL A 347 -10.24 18.84 -6.70
CA VAL A 347 -10.05 17.61 -5.91
C VAL A 347 -10.66 16.43 -6.64
N VAL A 348 -9.87 15.36 -6.78
CA VAL A 348 -10.31 14.09 -7.40
C VAL A 348 -9.93 12.92 -6.52
N ASP A 349 -10.69 11.84 -6.61
CA ASP A 349 -10.37 10.63 -5.86
C ASP A 349 -9.15 9.94 -6.46
N GLU A 350 -9.21 9.59 -7.75
CA GLU A 350 -8.05 9.04 -8.48
C GLU A 350 -7.72 9.89 -9.71
N LEU A 351 -6.43 10.06 -10.00
CA LEU A 351 -5.98 10.72 -11.23
C LEU A 351 -6.51 10.00 -12.48
N LEU A 352 -6.65 8.67 -12.42
CA LEU A 352 -7.18 7.83 -13.49
C LEU A 352 -8.57 8.26 -13.98
N THR A 353 -9.40 8.76 -13.07
CA THR A 353 -10.78 9.18 -13.38
C THR A 353 -10.88 10.44 -14.25
N VAL A 354 -9.77 11.19 -14.36
CA VAL A 354 -9.73 12.46 -15.09
C VAL A 354 -8.74 12.48 -16.24
N GLN A 355 -7.99 11.39 -16.49
CA GLN A 355 -6.95 11.32 -17.54
C GLN A 355 -7.45 11.67 -18.96
N ASN A 356 -8.75 11.51 -19.22
CA ASN A 356 -9.38 11.80 -20.51
C ASN A 356 -10.01 13.20 -20.59
N LYS A 357 -9.88 14.03 -19.55
CA LYS A 357 -10.41 15.39 -19.52
C LYS A 357 -9.42 16.38 -20.13
N THR A 358 -9.97 17.43 -20.71
CA THR A 358 -9.24 18.65 -21.08
C THR A 358 -9.78 19.78 -20.22
N TYR A 359 -8.91 20.50 -19.54
CA TYR A 359 -9.26 21.66 -18.73
C TYR A 359 -8.99 22.94 -19.52
N ASP A 360 -10.03 23.75 -19.71
CA ASP A 360 -9.94 25.03 -20.45
C ASP A 360 -9.16 26.11 -19.70
N ARG A 361 -8.85 25.88 -18.42
CA ARG A 361 -8.13 26.78 -17.52
C ARG A 361 -7.00 26.03 -16.81
N PRO A 362 -5.88 26.70 -16.48
CA PRO A 362 -4.80 26.10 -15.69
C PRO A 362 -5.35 25.46 -14.42
N THR A 363 -5.14 24.16 -14.25
CA THR A 363 -5.77 23.37 -13.18
C THR A 363 -4.72 22.69 -12.30
N ILE A 364 -4.85 22.86 -10.99
CA ILE A 364 -4.07 22.14 -9.96
C ILE A 364 -4.94 20.97 -9.50
N ILE A 365 -4.49 19.75 -9.77
CA ILE A 365 -5.20 18.54 -9.37
C ILE A 365 -4.69 18.11 -7.99
N VAL A 366 -5.59 17.97 -7.02
CA VAL A 366 -5.31 17.33 -5.74
C VAL A 366 -5.95 15.94 -5.78
N ALA A 367 -5.14 14.91 -6.03
CA ALA A 367 -5.61 13.53 -6.22
C ALA A 367 -5.32 12.69 -4.97
N ASN A 368 -6.33 12.00 -4.42
CA ASN A 368 -6.12 11.08 -3.30
C ASN A 368 -5.26 9.88 -3.71
N ARG A 369 -5.42 9.41 -4.96
CA ARG A 369 -4.71 8.27 -5.52
C ARG A 369 -4.00 8.56 -6.84
N VAL A 370 -2.78 8.04 -6.96
CA VAL A 370 -1.98 8.01 -8.20
C VAL A 370 -1.33 6.64 -8.34
N ARG A 371 -1.70 5.88 -9.38
CA ARG A 371 -1.28 4.49 -9.60
C ARG A 371 -0.02 4.35 -10.46
N GLY A 372 0.42 5.40 -11.16
CA GLY A 372 1.66 5.44 -11.94
C GLY A 372 1.51 5.31 -13.47
N GLU A 373 0.44 4.67 -13.90
CA GLU A 373 0.18 4.36 -15.31
C GLU A 373 -0.72 5.38 -16.01
N GLU A 374 -1.20 6.39 -15.28
CA GLU A 374 -2.15 7.38 -15.79
C GLU A 374 -1.47 8.46 -16.65
N GLU A 375 -2.21 8.97 -17.63
CA GLU A 375 -1.83 10.18 -18.34
C GLU A 375 -2.28 11.42 -17.56
N ILE A 376 -1.43 12.47 -17.53
CA ILE A 376 -1.80 13.72 -16.85
C ILE A 376 -2.69 14.54 -17.78
N PRO A 377 -3.91 14.91 -17.34
CA PRO A 377 -4.91 15.57 -18.20
C PRO A 377 -4.39 16.83 -18.89
N ASP A 378 -4.93 17.14 -20.06
CA ASP A 378 -4.57 18.39 -20.74
C ASP A 378 -5.11 19.61 -19.99
N GLY A 379 -4.35 20.70 -19.92
CA GLY A 379 -4.64 21.88 -19.11
C GLY A 379 -4.33 21.75 -17.61
N ALA A 380 -3.92 20.57 -17.12
CA ALA A 380 -3.40 20.41 -15.76
C ALA A 380 -1.98 21.00 -15.68
N VAL A 381 -1.75 21.86 -14.69
CA VAL A 381 -0.46 22.50 -14.41
C VAL A 381 0.19 21.98 -13.13
N ALA A 382 -0.57 21.33 -12.26
CA ALA A 382 -0.02 20.61 -11.12
C ALA A 382 -0.79 19.33 -10.78
N VAL A 383 -0.09 18.38 -10.16
CA VAL A 383 -0.66 17.23 -9.45
C VAL A 383 -0.07 17.21 -8.03
N LEU A 384 -0.92 17.19 -7.01
CA LEU A 384 -0.55 17.03 -5.60
C LEU A 384 -1.25 15.81 -5.03
N THR A 385 -0.54 14.96 -4.30
CA THR A 385 -1.11 13.68 -3.81
C THR A 385 -0.50 13.25 -2.47
N PRO A 386 -1.21 12.49 -1.62
CA PRO A 386 -0.60 11.79 -0.49
C PRO A 386 0.11 10.49 -0.88
N ASP A 387 -0.17 9.93 -2.06
CA ASP A 387 0.49 8.71 -2.53
C ASP A 387 1.97 8.97 -2.80
N MET A 388 2.76 7.90 -2.79
CA MET A 388 4.23 7.96 -2.85
C MET A 388 4.78 7.40 -4.17
N PRO A 389 4.46 7.97 -5.34
CA PRO A 389 5.08 7.55 -6.58
C PRO A 389 6.59 7.79 -6.49
N ASP A 390 7.38 6.83 -6.97
CA ASP A 390 8.82 7.00 -7.03
C ASP A 390 9.19 8.19 -7.91
N VAL A 391 10.29 8.87 -7.58
CA VAL A 391 10.71 10.06 -8.32
C VAL A 391 11.00 9.69 -9.76
N LEU A 392 11.48 8.48 -10.04
CA LEU A 392 11.81 8.00 -11.39
C LEU A 392 10.74 7.08 -12.01
N SER A 393 9.53 7.04 -11.45
CA SER A 393 8.39 6.33 -12.08
C SER A 393 7.93 7.00 -13.39
N HIS A 394 7.17 6.29 -14.21
CA HIS A 394 6.73 6.80 -15.50
C HIS A 394 5.88 8.08 -15.38
N VAL A 395 4.91 8.14 -14.46
CA VAL A 395 4.09 9.34 -14.23
C VAL A 395 4.94 10.53 -13.78
N SER A 396 5.95 10.28 -12.95
CA SER A 396 6.89 11.30 -12.47
C SER A 396 7.75 11.87 -13.60
N VAL A 397 8.25 11.00 -14.49
CA VAL A 397 8.99 11.40 -15.69
C VAL A 397 8.10 12.19 -16.65
N ARG A 398 6.85 11.74 -16.88
CA ARG A 398 5.88 12.47 -17.72
C ARG A 398 5.57 13.86 -17.17
N ALA A 399 5.38 14.00 -15.86
CA ALA A 399 5.14 15.30 -15.23
C ALA A 399 6.31 16.27 -15.45
N ARG A 400 7.55 15.80 -15.26
CA ARG A 400 8.76 16.61 -15.47
C ARG A 400 8.91 17.04 -16.93
N ASN A 401 8.81 16.10 -17.86
CA ASN A 401 8.94 16.38 -19.29
C ASN A 401 7.82 17.31 -19.79
N GLY A 402 6.61 17.17 -19.22
CA GLY A 402 5.46 18.03 -19.49
C GLY A 402 5.50 19.39 -18.79
N LYS A 403 6.54 19.69 -17.99
CA LYS A 403 6.65 20.89 -17.15
C LYS A 403 5.42 21.11 -16.24
N ILE A 404 4.92 20.02 -15.67
CA ILE A 404 3.79 20.01 -14.74
C ILE A 404 4.36 19.92 -13.33
N CYS A 405 3.92 20.78 -12.42
CA CYS A 405 4.31 20.69 -11.01
C CYS A 405 3.81 19.37 -10.43
N PHE A 406 4.67 18.59 -9.79
CA PHE A 406 4.26 17.32 -9.18
C PHE A 406 4.96 17.14 -7.84
N ALA A 407 4.17 16.95 -6.78
CA ALA A 407 4.70 16.74 -5.44
C ALA A 407 3.79 15.84 -4.60
N THR A 408 4.41 15.05 -3.74
CA THR A 408 3.74 14.29 -2.69
C THR A 408 3.72 15.09 -1.40
N CYS A 409 2.55 15.22 -0.77
CA CYS A 409 2.37 15.84 0.54
C CYS A 409 2.18 14.76 1.62
N PHE A 410 3.06 14.73 2.62
CA PHE A 410 2.97 13.76 3.72
C PHE A 410 2.24 14.29 4.95
N ASP A 411 1.97 15.60 4.97
CA ASP A 411 1.29 16.26 6.08
C ASP A 411 -0.21 16.31 5.82
N SER A 412 -0.98 15.59 6.64
CA SER A 412 -2.42 15.50 6.48
C SER A 412 -3.14 16.83 6.71
N GLY A 413 -2.57 17.73 7.52
CA GLY A 413 -3.12 19.07 7.75
C GLY A 413 -2.98 19.94 6.51
N ILE A 414 -1.80 19.93 5.89
CA ILE A 414 -1.54 20.62 4.62
C ILE A 414 -2.45 20.07 3.51
N LEU A 415 -2.57 18.74 3.41
CA LEU A 415 -3.41 18.12 2.39
C LEU A 415 -4.89 18.49 2.57
N SER A 416 -5.39 18.44 3.81
CA SER A 416 -6.78 18.81 4.12
C SER A 416 -7.05 20.29 3.79
N ASP A 417 -6.08 21.17 4.05
CA ASP A 417 -6.15 22.59 3.72
C ASP A 417 -6.16 22.85 2.19
N LEU A 418 -5.43 22.05 1.41
CA LEU A 418 -5.46 22.08 -0.06
C LEU A 418 -6.78 21.54 -0.62
N GLN A 419 -7.28 20.42 -0.09
CA GLN A 419 -8.57 19.85 -0.48
C GLN A 419 -9.72 20.81 -0.16
N GLY A 420 -9.65 21.53 0.96
CA GLY A 420 -10.63 22.56 1.33
C GLY A 420 -10.64 23.78 0.41
N LYS A 421 -9.68 23.91 -0.51
CA LYS A 421 -9.59 24.99 -1.50
C LYS A 421 -10.11 24.59 -2.88
N ASP A 422 -10.91 23.53 -2.98
CA ASP A 422 -11.56 23.14 -4.23
C ASP A 422 -12.25 24.32 -4.93
N GLY A 423 -11.95 24.50 -6.21
CA GLY A 423 -12.42 25.61 -7.04
C GLY A 423 -11.70 26.96 -6.86
N LYS A 424 -10.77 27.09 -5.89
CA LYS A 424 -10.00 28.32 -5.67
C LYS A 424 -8.76 28.40 -6.56
N LEU A 425 -8.28 29.62 -6.81
CA LEU A 425 -7.07 29.88 -7.58
C LEU A 425 -5.85 29.95 -6.63
N LEU A 426 -4.86 29.07 -6.86
CA LEU A 426 -3.64 29.01 -6.06
C LEU A 426 -2.40 29.28 -6.91
N SER A 427 -1.41 29.92 -6.31
CA SER A 427 -0.03 29.96 -6.80
C SER A 427 0.81 28.96 -6.00
N LEU A 428 1.50 28.06 -6.70
CA LEU A 428 2.45 27.08 -6.14
C LEU A 428 3.88 27.51 -6.50
N GLN A 429 4.74 27.57 -5.49
CA GLN A 429 6.15 27.87 -5.58
C GLN A 429 6.96 26.72 -4.95
N PRO A 430 7.20 25.64 -5.71
CA PRO A 430 8.00 24.52 -5.23
C PRO A 430 9.49 24.89 -5.14
N THR A 431 10.14 24.35 -4.12
CA THR A 431 11.59 24.27 -3.98
C THR A 431 12.02 22.80 -4.10
N SER A 432 13.29 22.48 -3.92
CA SER A 432 13.75 21.07 -3.93
C SER A 432 13.21 20.24 -2.76
N ALA A 433 12.67 20.86 -1.70
CA ALA A 433 12.26 20.17 -0.47
C ALA A 433 10.87 20.58 0.08
N ASP A 434 10.23 21.60 -0.49
CA ASP A 434 8.99 22.17 0.04
C ASP A 434 8.14 22.76 -1.09
N VAL A 435 6.83 22.88 -0.87
CA VAL A 435 5.89 23.56 -1.77
C VAL A 435 5.18 24.67 -1.02
N VAL A 436 5.57 25.91 -1.31
CA VAL A 436 4.88 27.09 -0.76
C VAL A 436 3.68 27.40 -1.64
N TYR A 437 2.51 27.61 -1.04
CA TYR A 437 1.31 27.96 -1.79
C TYR A 437 0.52 29.10 -1.15
N LYS A 438 -0.15 29.89 -1.98
CA LYS A 438 -1.01 31.00 -1.57
C LYS A 438 -2.23 31.14 -2.46
N GLU A 439 -3.36 31.52 -1.88
CA GLU A 439 -4.56 31.91 -2.64
C GLU A 439 -4.30 33.26 -3.33
N VAL A 440 -4.65 33.34 -4.61
CA VAL A 440 -4.48 34.53 -5.43
C VAL A 440 -5.83 34.92 -6.04
N ASN A 441 -6.02 36.21 -6.31
CA ASN A 441 -7.25 36.69 -6.94
C ASN A 441 -7.19 36.51 -8.45
N ASP A 442 -8.34 36.38 -9.11
CA ASP A 442 -8.43 36.27 -10.58
C ASP A 442 -7.72 37.43 -11.32
N SER A 443 -7.58 38.59 -10.69
CA SER A 443 -6.83 39.74 -11.24
C SER A 443 -5.30 39.55 -11.28
N GLU A 444 -4.76 38.57 -10.56
CA GLU A 444 -3.35 38.17 -10.58
C GLU A 444 -3.05 37.09 -11.64
N LEU A 445 -4.04 36.65 -12.43
CA LEU A 445 -3.83 36.10 -13.77
C LEU A 445 -3.33 37.21 -14.74
N SER A 446 -2.42 38.07 -14.26
CA SER A 446 -1.60 38.91 -15.13
C SER A 446 -0.67 37.97 -15.87
N SER A 447 -0.99 37.78 -17.15
CA SER A 447 -0.16 37.26 -18.24
C SER A 447 1.30 37.03 -17.85
N PRO A 448 1.89 35.84 -18.10
CA PRO A 448 3.34 35.80 -18.24
C PRO A 448 3.70 36.88 -19.27
N SER A 449 4.66 37.74 -18.92
CA SER A 449 5.17 38.79 -19.79
C SER A 449 5.19 38.31 -21.23
N SER A 450 4.43 38.97 -22.09
CA SER A 450 4.37 38.77 -23.53
C SER A 450 5.65 39.24 -24.23
N ASP A 451 6.80 38.92 -23.64
CA ASP A 451 8.15 39.21 -24.15
C ASP A 451 8.98 37.93 -24.33
N ASN A 452 8.38 36.74 -24.22
CA ASN A 452 8.97 35.47 -24.66
C ASN A 452 7.93 34.59 -25.39
N LEU A 453 7.17 35.18 -26.32
CA LEU A 453 6.58 34.41 -27.44
C LEU A 453 7.67 34.20 -28.51
N GLU A 454 8.80 33.61 -28.11
CA GLU A 454 9.71 32.97 -29.05
C GLU A 454 9.36 31.48 -29.09
N ASP A 455 8.96 31.08 -30.31
CA ASP A 455 8.60 29.76 -30.78
C ASP A 455 7.42 29.05 -30.09
N ALA A 456 6.29 29.01 -30.81
CA ALA A 456 5.40 27.86 -30.70
C ALA A 456 6.28 26.59 -30.81
N PRO A 457 6.13 25.60 -29.91
CA PRO A 457 6.96 24.41 -29.98
C PRO A 457 6.87 23.84 -31.40
N PRO A 458 8.01 23.47 -32.02
CA PRO A 458 8.03 23.00 -33.39
C PRO A 458 6.96 21.92 -33.54
N SER A 459 6.16 22.02 -34.60
CA SER A 459 5.11 21.03 -34.86
C SER A 459 5.77 19.65 -34.97
N ILE A 460 5.68 18.86 -33.91
CA ILE A 460 6.22 17.50 -33.88
C ILE A 460 5.46 16.71 -34.93
N SER A 461 6.18 16.20 -35.94
CA SER A 461 5.58 15.44 -37.04
C SER A 461 6.22 14.07 -37.12
N LEU A 462 5.41 13.03 -37.20
CA LEU A 462 5.89 11.67 -37.42
C LEU A 462 6.14 11.45 -38.91
N VAL A 463 7.24 10.77 -39.22
CA VAL A 463 7.49 10.25 -40.56
C VAL A 463 7.05 8.80 -40.61
N LYS A 464 6.11 8.49 -41.50
CA LYS A 464 5.64 7.13 -41.73
C LYS A 464 6.80 6.28 -42.24
N LYS A 465 7.08 5.19 -41.53
CA LYS A 465 8.12 4.22 -41.89
C LYS A 465 7.51 3.13 -42.79
N GLN A 466 8.33 2.55 -43.66
CA GLN A 466 7.92 1.54 -44.63
C GLN A 466 8.63 0.23 -44.34
N PHE A 467 8.01 -0.89 -44.74
CA PHE A 467 8.65 -2.20 -44.63
C PHE A 467 9.92 -2.25 -45.49
N ALA A 468 11.06 -2.46 -44.85
CA ALA A 468 12.37 -2.46 -45.49
C ALA A 468 12.73 -3.78 -46.21
N GLY A 469 11.77 -4.71 -46.33
CA GLY A 469 11.98 -6.01 -46.98
C GLY A 469 12.56 -7.11 -46.07
N ARG A 470 12.66 -6.86 -44.76
CA ARG A 470 13.20 -7.79 -43.76
C ARG A 470 12.33 -7.81 -42.52
N TYR A 471 12.11 -8.99 -41.96
CA TYR A 471 11.31 -9.19 -40.76
C TYR A 471 12.11 -9.13 -39.46
N ALA A 472 13.43 -9.37 -39.52
CA ALA A 472 14.28 -9.33 -38.33
C ALA A 472 15.70 -8.82 -38.66
N ILE A 473 16.28 -8.08 -37.72
CA ILE A 473 17.63 -7.52 -37.83
C ILE A 473 18.41 -7.68 -36.52
N SER A 474 19.73 -7.76 -36.61
CA SER A 474 20.60 -7.84 -35.43
C SER A 474 20.96 -6.45 -34.89
N SER A 475 21.53 -6.40 -33.67
CA SER A 475 21.89 -5.14 -33.00
C SER A 475 22.90 -4.27 -33.76
N GLU A 476 23.73 -4.89 -34.62
CA GLU A 476 24.73 -4.24 -35.46
C GLU A 476 24.09 -3.45 -36.62
N GLU A 477 22.84 -3.75 -36.95
CA GLU A 477 22.09 -3.16 -38.06
C GLU A 477 21.14 -2.04 -37.59
N PHE A 478 21.10 -1.73 -36.29
CA PHE A 478 20.18 -0.75 -35.72
C PHE A 478 20.48 0.66 -36.23
N THR A 479 19.51 1.26 -36.93
CA THR A 479 19.56 2.63 -37.46
C THR A 479 18.22 3.34 -37.22
N SER A 480 18.20 4.68 -37.30
CA SER A 480 16.98 5.49 -37.11
C SER A 480 15.89 5.27 -38.17
N ASP A 481 16.25 4.61 -39.27
CA ASP A 481 15.30 4.26 -40.32
C ASP A 481 14.63 2.91 -40.10
N LEU A 482 15.29 2.02 -39.35
CA LEU A 482 14.83 0.66 -39.13
C LEU A 482 14.19 0.44 -37.76
N VAL A 483 14.66 1.13 -36.72
CA VAL A 483 14.23 0.92 -35.33
C VAL A 483 14.13 2.24 -34.56
N GLY A 484 13.45 2.20 -33.42
CA GLY A 484 13.27 3.34 -32.52
C GLY A 484 14.51 3.66 -31.68
N ALA A 485 14.36 4.59 -30.76
CA ALA A 485 15.46 5.10 -29.95
C ALA A 485 15.98 4.06 -28.93
N LYS A 486 15.12 3.22 -28.34
CA LYS A 486 15.53 2.21 -27.34
C LYS A 486 16.51 1.21 -27.95
N SER A 487 16.18 0.66 -29.12
CA SER A 487 17.09 -0.26 -29.83
C SER A 487 18.42 0.42 -30.17
N ARG A 488 18.38 1.63 -30.73
CA ARG A 488 19.60 2.36 -31.11
C ARG A 488 20.50 2.65 -29.93
N ASN A 489 19.93 3.06 -28.80
CA ASN A 489 20.68 3.39 -27.60
C ASN A 489 21.37 2.14 -27.04
N ILE A 490 20.69 0.99 -27.02
CA ILE A 490 21.30 -0.29 -26.62
C ILE A 490 22.38 -0.75 -27.60
N GLY A 491 22.12 -0.66 -28.90
CA GLY A 491 23.12 -0.95 -29.93
C GLY A 491 24.37 -0.06 -29.81
N TYR A 492 24.19 1.22 -29.46
CA TYR A 492 25.29 2.17 -29.28
C TYR A 492 26.15 1.89 -28.04
N LEU A 493 25.56 1.42 -26.94
CA LEU A 493 26.30 1.06 -25.72
C LEU A 493 27.21 -0.17 -25.92
N LYS A 494 26.81 -1.10 -26.80
CA LYS A 494 27.51 -2.37 -27.02
C LYS A 494 28.96 -2.13 -27.43
N GLY A 495 29.90 -2.61 -26.61
CA GLY A 495 31.34 -2.46 -26.83
C GLY A 495 31.92 -1.08 -26.50
N LYS A 496 31.12 -0.13 -25.98
CA LYS A 496 31.57 1.22 -25.59
C LYS A 496 31.52 1.50 -24.10
N VAL A 497 30.72 0.74 -23.35
CA VAL A 497 30.68 0.80 -21.89
C VAL A 497 31.83 0.02 -21.25
N PRO A 498 32.20 0.28 -19.98
CA PRO A 498 33.19 -0.51 -19.25
C PRO A 498 32.86 -2.01 -19.26
N SER A 499 33.87 -2.87 -19.32
CA SER A 499 33.69 -4.33 -19.47
C SER A 499 32.94 -5.03 -18.33
N TRP A 500 32.80 -4.37 -17.18
CA TRP A 500 32.02 -4.88 -16.04
C TRP A 500 30.52 -4.53 -16.13
N VAL A 501 30.13 -3.65 -17.06
CA VAL A 501 28.74 -3.31 -17.37
C VAL A 501 28.26 -4.22 -18.50
N GLY A 502 27.34 -5.13 -18.18
CA GLY A 502 26.72 -5.99 -19.18
C GLY A 502 25.65 -5.26 -19.99
N ILE A 503 25.48 -5.68 -21.25
CA ILE A 503 24.37 -5.25 -22.12
C ILE A 503 23.65 -6.53 -22.58
N PRO A 504 22.33 -6.68 -22.35
CA PRO A 504 21.61 -7.86 -22.77
C PRO A 504 21.62 -8.04 -24.29
N THR A 505 21.68 -9.30 -24.73
CA THR A 505 21.55 -9.67 -26.14
C THR A 505 20.24 -9.15 -26.70
N SER A 506 20.29 -8.55 -27.88
CA SER A 506 19.16 -7.84 -28.47
C SER A 506 19.07 -8.07 -29.98
N VAL A 507 17.86 -8.30 -30.48
CA VAL A 507 17.47 -8.29 -31.90
C VAL A 507 16.21 -7.46 -32.08
N ALA A 508 15.79 -7.12 -33.30
CA ALA A 508 14.56 -6.35 -33.48
C ALA A 508 13.74 -6.81 -34.68
N LEU A 509 12.42 -6.65 -34.57
CA LEU A 509 11.51 -6.57 -35.72
C LEU A 509 11.45 -5.08 -36.12
N PRO A 510 11.97 -4.70 -37.30
CA PRO A 510 12.07 -3.29 -37.70
C PRO A 510 10.70 -2.67 -37.99
N PHE A 511 10.69 -1.35 -38.18
CA PHE A 511 9.52 -0.61 -38.62
C PHE A 511 8.93 -1.17 -39.93
N GLY A 512 7.61 -1.07 -40.08
CA GLY A 512 6.89 -1.56 -41.25
C GLY A 512 6.55 -3.05 -41.20
N VAL A 513 7.12 -3.84 -40.26
CA VAL A 513 6.80 -5.26 -40.11
C VAL A 513 5.34 -5.46 -39.71
N PHE A 514 4.83 -4.67 -38.75
CA PHE A 514 3.42 -4.74 -38.36
C PHE A 514 2.49 -4.47 -39.55
N GLU A 515 2.75 -3.40 -40.30
CA GLU A 515 1.99 -3.01 -41.49
C GLU A 515 2.04 -4.08 -42.59
N LYS A 516 3.19 -4.72 -42.76
CA LYS A 516 3.35 -5.85 -43.68
C LYS A 516 2.51 -7.04 -43.24
N VAL A 517 2.63 -7.47 -41.97
CA VAL A 517 1.91 -8.63 -41.41
C VAL A 517 0.39 -8.45 -41.51
N ILE A 518 -0.14 -7.29 -41.13
CA ILE A 518 -1.59 -7.05 -41.16
C ILE A 518 -2.15 -7.00 -42.59
N SER A 519 -1.33 -6.63 -43.57
CA SER A 519 -1.72 -6.60 -44.99
C SER A 519 -1.72 -7.98 -45.67
N GLU A 520 -1.20 -9.02 -45.00
CA GLU A 520 -1.16 -10.37 -45.56
C GLU A 520 -2.56 -10.98 -45.69
N LYS A 521 -2.76 -11.82 -46.71
CA LYS A 521 -4.06 -12.47 -46.97
C LYS A 521 -4.58 -13.27 -45.78
N ALA A 522 -3.67 -13.89 -45.02
CA ALA A 522 -4.01 -14.65 -43.81
C ALA A 522 -4.64 -13.79 -42.71
N ASN A 523 -4.37 -12.47 -42.71
CA ASN A 523 -4.81 -11.52 -41.70
C ASN A 523 -5.93 -10.58 -42.19
N GLN A 524 -6.51 -10.82 -43.38
CA GLN A 524 -7.53 -9.96 -43.97
C GLN A 524 -8.72 -9.69 -43.03
N ALA A 525 -9.23 -10.72 -42.34
CA ALA A 525 -10.35 -10.57 -41.42
C ALA A 525 -10.02 -9.67 -40.22
N VAL A 526 -8.78 -9.74 -39.70
CA VAL A 526 -8.29 -8.88 -38.61
C VAL A 526 -8.16 -7.44 -39.11
N ASN A 527 -7.62 -7.25 -40.32
CA ASN A 527 -7.44 -5.94 -40.94
C ASN A 527 -8.78 -5.25 -41.21
N ASP A 528 -9.75 -5.96 -41.80
CA ASP A 528 -11.09 -5.42 -42.08
C ASP A 528 -11.79 -4.96 -40.80
N LYS A 529 -11.70 -5.78 -39.73
CA LYS A 529 -12.25 -5.41 -38.42
C LYS A 529 -11.52 -4.21 -37.80
N LEU A 530 -10.19 -4.14 -37.91
CA LEU A 530 -9.41 -3.00 -37.44
C LEU A 530 -9.84 -1.70 -38.12
N LEU A 531 -10.06 -1.72 -39.44
CA LEU A 531 -10.49 -0.53 -40.20
C LEU A 531 -11.86 -0.02 -39.75
N VAL A 532 -12.80 -0.93 -39.48
CA VAL A 532 -14.12 -0.56 -38.91
C VAL A 532 -13.95 0.08 -37.53
N LEU A 533 -13.18 -0.55 -36.64
CA LEU A 533 -12.97 -0.05 -35.28
C LEU A 533 -12.23 1.30 -35.26
N LYS A 534 -11.27 1.51 -36.15
CA LYS A 534 -10.61 2.82 -36.32
C LYS A 534 -11.62 3.91 -36.70
N LYS A 535 -12.55 3.62 -37.62
CA LYS A 535 -13.60 4.56 -38.00
C LYS A 535 -14.51 4.89 -36.81
N THR A 536 -14.90 3.89 -36.03
CA THR A 536 -15.68 4.08 -34.79
C THR A 536 -14.93 4.92 -33.76
N LEU A 537 -13.62 4.74 -33.63
CA LEU A 537 -12.76 5.56 -32.78
C LEU A 537 -12.68 7.01 -33.26
N ASP A 538 -12.59 7.25 -34.58
CA ASP A 538 -12.62 8.58 -35.19
C ASP A 538 -13.97 9.29 -35.01
N GLU A 539 -15.06 8.53 -34.93
CA GLU A 539 -16.41 9.01 -34.59
C GLU A 539 -16.58 9.33 -33.09
N GLY A 540 -15.56 9.07 -32.27
CA GLY A 540 -15.46 9.50 -30.87
C GLY A 540 -15.70 8.41 -29.82
N ASP A 541 -15.94 7.16 -30.22
CA ASP A 541 -16.15 6.06 -29.28
C ASP A 541 -14.81 5.48 -28.77
N GLN A 542 -14.47 5.84 -27.54
CA GLN A 542 -13.24 5.38 -26.87
C GLN A 542 -13.29 3.89 -26.53
N GLY A 543 -14.47 3.26 -26.45
CA GLY A 543 -14.61 1.82 -26.22
C GLY A 543 -13.93 0.97 -27.30
N ALA A 544 -13.81 1.52 -28.51
CA ALA A 544 -13.12 0.89 -29.63
C ALA A 544 -11.63 0.59 -29.33
N LEU A 545 -10.95 1.35 -28.45
CA LEU A 545 -9.53 1.11 -28.12
C LEU A 545 -9.30 -0.28 -27.54
N LYS A 546 -10.17 -0.72 -26.62
CA LYS A 546 -10.10 -2.06 -26.03
C LYS A 546 -10.36 -3.14 -27.08
N GLU A 547 -11.34 -2.94 -27.95
CA GLU A 547 -11.69 -3.89 -29.01
C GLU A 547 -10.60 -4.00 -30.09
N ILE A 548 -9.92 -2.90 -30.42
CA ILE A 548 -8.77 -2.89 -31.33
C ILE A 548 -7.67 -3.78 -30.76
N ARG A 549 -7.29 -3.55 -29.49
CA ARG A 549 -6.24 -4.34 -28.82
C ARG A 549 -6.57 -5.83 -28.82
N GLN A 550 -7.81 -6.19 -28.52
CA GLN A 550 -8.26 -7.59 -28.57
C GLN A 550 -8.25 -8.17 -29.98
N THR A 551 -8.65 -7.38 -30.99
CA THR A 551 -8.69 -7.81 -32.39
C THR A 551 -7.29 -8.14 -32.93
N LEU A 552 -6.28 -7.35 -32.56
CA LEU A 552 -4.89 -7.57 -32.99
C LEU A 552 -4.27 -8.86 -32.43
N LEU A 553 -4.81 -9.41 -31.33
CA LEU A 553 -4.37 -10.72 -30.83
C LEU A 553 -4.70 -11.87 -31.79
N GLY A 554 -5.60 -11.66 -32.76
CA GLY A 554 -5.93 -12.61 -33.81
C GLY A 554 -4.95 -12.69 -34.98
N LEU A 555 -3.87 -11.88 -34.99
CA LEU A 555 -2.88 -11.91 -36.06
C LEU A 555 -2.16 -13.27 -36.13
N VAL A 556 -1.96 -13.74 -37.35
CA VAL A 556 -1.19 -14.94 -37.70
C VAL A 556 0.19 -14.53 -38.21
N ALA A 557 1.24 -15.15 -37.68
CA ALA A 557 2.62 -14.89 -38.08
C ALA A 557 2.90 -15.44 -39.50
N PRO A 558 3.45 -14.65 -40.42
CA PRO A 558 3.92 -15.16 -41.71
C PRO A 558 5.07 -16.16 -41.52
N PRO A 559 5.11 -17.30 -42.25
CA PRO A 559 6.21 -18.27 -42.12
C PRO A 559 7.60 -17.68 -42.36
N GLU A 560 7.71 -16.74 -43.30
CA GLU A 560 8.95 -16.01 -43.60
C GLU A 560 9.46 -15.20 -42.39
N LEU A 561 8.54 -14.57 -41.65
CA LEU A 561 8.87 -13.83 -40.42
C LEU A 561 9.44 -14.77 -39.37
N VAL A 562 8.81 -15.93 -39.17
CA VAL A 562 9.23 -16.92 -38.17
C VAL A 562 10.64 -17.43 -38.45
N GLU A 563 10.92 -17.81 -39.70
CA GLU A 563 12.23 -18.32 -40.09
C GLU A 563 13.34 -17.24 -40.03
N GLU A 564 13.06 -16.01 -40.48
CA GLU A 564 14.03 -14.91 -40.41
C GLU A 564 14.34 -14.49 -38.97
N LEU A 565 13.30 -14.39 -38.12
CA LEU A 565 13.48 -14.08 -36.69
C LEU A 565 14.29 -15.18 -35.99
N LYS A 566 13.95 -16.45 -36.23
CA LYS A 566 14.70 -17.60 -35.71
C LYS A 566 16.17 -17.58 -36.12
N SER A 567 16.45 -17.36 -37.41
CA SER A 567 17.82 -17.26 -37.91
C SER A 567 18.58 -16.12 -37.25
N THR A 568 17.94 -14.95 -37.13
CA THR A 568 18.55 -13.74 -36.54
C THR A 568 18.87 -13.93 -35.06
N MET A 569 17.91 -14.46 -34.29
CA MET A 569 18.10 -14.77 -32.86
C MET A 569 19.25 -15.75 -32.66
N LYS A 570 19.27 -16.88 -33.38
CA LYS A 570 20.34 -17.88 -33.25
C LYS A 570 21.70 -17.34 -33.66
N SER A 571 21.78 -16.50 -34.70
CA SER A 571 23.04 -15.87 -35.12
C SER A 571 23.56 -14.83 -34.13
N SER A 572 22.70 -14.32 -33.26
CA SER A 572 23.03 -13.35 -32.21
C SER A 572 23.23 -14.01 -30.85
N ASP A 573 23.37 -15.34 -30.79
CA ASP A 573 23.45 -16.14 -29.56
C ASP A 573 22.23 -16.03 -28.63
N MET A 574 21.07 -15.64 -29.16
CA MET A 574 19.80 -15.58 -28.44
C MET A 574 19.01 -16.89 -28.61
N PRO A 575 18.43 -17.46 -27.53
CA PRO A 575 17.63 -18.67 -27.62
C PRO A 575 16.36 -18.45 -28.45
N TRP A 576 16.01 -19.41 -29.29
CA TRP A 576 14.76 -19.39 -30.06
C TRP A 576 13.63 -20.06 -29.27
N PRO A 577 12.53 -19.36 -28.92
CA PRO A 577 11.44 -19.94 -28.12
C PRO A 577 10.83 -21.21 -28.70
N GLY A 578 10.74 -21.30 -30.03
CA GLY A 578 10.16 -22.49 -30.68
C GLY A 578 11.01 -23.76 -30.55
N ASP A 579 12.28 -23.68 -30.13
CA ASP A 579 13.08 -24.87 -29.80
C ASP A 579 12.54 -25.58 -28.54
N GLU A 580 11.80 -24.87 -27.68
CA GLU A 580 11.12 -25.42 -26.49
C GLU A 580 9.69 -25.97 -26.79
N GLY A 581 9.18 -25.76 -28.00
CA GLY A 581 7.88 -26.26 -28.46
C GLY A 581 6.95 -25.16 -29.02
N GLU A 582 5.88 -25.60 -29.71
CA GLU A 582 4.91 -24.71 -30.37
C GLU A 582 4.26 -23.72 -29.40
N GLN A 583 3.91 -24.18 -28.20
CA GLN A 583 3.30 -23.34 -27.17
C GLN A 583 4.20 -22.17 -26.75
N ARG A 584 5.53 -22.36 -26.72
CA ARG A 584 6.49 -21.31 -26.35
C ARG A 584 6.63 -20.27 -27.46
N TRP A 585 6.60 -20.71 -28.71
CA TRP A 585 6.47 -19.78 -29.83
C TRP A 585 5.17 -18.98 -29.77
N GLU A 586 4.02 -19.61 -29.48
CA GLU A 586 2.74 -18.91 -29.36
C GLU A 586 2.76 -17.85 -28.23
N GLN A 587 3.47 -18.09 -27.13
CA GLN A 587 3.68 -17.09 -26.08
C GLN A 587 4.50 -15.89 -26.59
N ALA A 588 5.62 -16.14 -27.29
CA ALA A 588 6.43 -15.09 -27.89
C ALA A 588 5.62 -14.28 -28.93
N TRP A 589 4.85 -14.96 -29.77
CA TRP A 589 3.98 -14.31 -30.75
C TRP A 589 2.87 -13.49 -30.10
N ALA A 590 2.27 -14.00 -29.01
CA ALA A 590 1.31 -13.24 -28.22
C ALA A 590 1.92 -11.96 -27.63
N ALA A 591 3.17 -12.02 -27.14
CA ALA A 591 3.89 -10.84 -26.64
C ALA A 591 4.14 -9.80 -27.74
N ILE A 592 4.61 -10.21 -28.93
CA ILE A 592 4.77 -9.32 -30.10
C ILE A 592 3.45 -8.63 -30.46
N LYS A 593 2.35 -9.38 -30.52
CA LYS A 593 1.02 -8.84 -30.81
C LYS A 593 0.57 -7.83 -29.75
N LYS A 594 0.84 -8.09 -28.47
CA LYS A 594 0.54 -7.16 -27.37
C LYS A 594 1.36 -5.87 -27.49
N VAL A 595 2.65 -5.94 -27.84
CA VAL A 595 3.47 -4.76 -28.10
C VAL A 595 2.91 -3.92 -29.25
N TRP A 596 2.53 -4.54 -30.37
CA TRP A 596 1.87 -3.80 -31.46
C TRP A 596 0.51 -3.23 -31.05
N ALA A 597 -0.26 -3.98 -30.26
CA ALA A 597 -1.56 -3.53 -29.75
C ALA A 597 -1.43 -2.35 -28.78
N SER A 598 -0.31 -2.23 -28.06
CA SER A 598 -0.06 -1.14 -27.10
C SER A 598 -0.09 0.25 -27.75
N LYS A 599 0.07 0.33 -29.09
CA LYS A 599 -0.20 1.54 -29.87
C LYS A 599 -1.60 2.11 -29.59
N TRP A 600 -2.58 1.28 -29.23
CA TRP A 600 -3.95 1.70 -28.88
C TRP A 600 -4.25 1.61 -27.39
N ASN A 601 -3.23 1.70 -26.53
CA ASN A 601 -3.45 1.97 -25.12
C ASN A 601 -4.11 3.34 -24.97
N GLU A 602 -5.00 3.47 -23.98
CA GLU A 602 -5.70 4.73 -23.70
C GLU A 602 -4.71 5.86 -23.45
N ARG A 603 -3.72 5.64 -22.57
CA ARG A 603 -2.64 6.61 -22.31
C ARG A 603 -1.85 6.99 -23.57
N ALA A 604 -1.50 6.03 -24.42
CA ALA A 604 -0.78 6.29 -25.67
C ALA A 604 -1.63 7.13 -26.64
N TYR A 605 -2.90 6.77 -26.80
CA TYR A 605 -3.83 7.45 -27.70
C TYR A 605 -4.16 8.88 -27.24
N PHE A 606 -4.37 9.09 -25.95
CA PHE A 606 -4.63 10.43 -25.41
C PHE A 606 -3.39 11.32 -25.49
N SER A 607 -2.21 10.75 -25.21
CA SER A 607 -0.94 11.49 -25.31
C SER A 607 -0.66 11.96 -26.75
N THR A 608 -0.84 11.10 -27.78
CA THR A 608 -0.65 11.50 -29.18
C THR A 608 -1.63 12.59 -29.62
N ARG A 609 -2.90 12.52 -29.19
CA ARG A 609 -3.92 13.54 -29.47
C ARG A 609 -3.55 14.90 -28.83
N LYS A 610 -3.03 14.90 -27.60
CA LYS A 610 -2.63 16.12 -26.86
C LYS A 610 -1.59 16.93 -27.63
N VAL A 611 -0.60 16.25 -28.22
CA VAL A 611 0.44 16.89 -29.06
C VAL A 611 0.11 16.91 -30.55
N LYS A 612 -1.13 16.55 -30.94
CA LYS A 612 -1.63 16.56 -32.32
C LYS A 612 -0.79 15.70 -33.28
N LEU A 613 -0.22 14.60 -32.78
CA LEU A 613 0.46 13.61 -33.62
C LEU A 613 -0.57 12.77 -34.36
N ASP A 614 -0.32 12.57 -35.66
CA ASP A 614 -1.13 11.67 -36.46
C ASP A 614 -0.83 10.21 -36.06
N HIS A 615 -1.82 9.58 -35.44
CA HIS A 615 -1.74 8.20 -34.96
C HIS A 615 -1.44 7.20 -36.08
N ASP A 616 -1.80 7.49 -37.33
CA ASP A 616 -1.54 6.60 -38.46
C ASP A 616 -0.08 6.65 -38.95
N TYR A 617 0.69 7.64 -38.52
CA TYR A 617 2.13 7.79 -38.83
C TYR A 617 3.03 7.21 -37.74
N LEU A 618 2.45 6.82 -36.60
CA LEU A 618 3.12 6.10 -35.53
C LEU A 618 3.41 4.66 -35.96
N CYS A 619 4.67 4.32 -36.15
CA CYS A 619 5.14 2.98 -36.51
C CYS A 619 5.82 2.34 -35.29
N MET A 620 5.52 1.07 -35.03
CA MET A 620 6.04 0.32 -33.89
C MET A 620 7.04 -0.74 -34.36
N ALA A 621 8.33 -0.54 -34.08
CA ALA A 621 9.30 -1.63 -34.08
C ALA A 621 9.18 -2.41 -32.76
N VAL A 622 9.75 -3.63 -32.72
CA VAL A 622 9.77 -4.45 -31.51
C VAL A 622 11.21 -4.85 -31.20
N LEU A 623 11.72 -4.36 -30.08
CA LEU A 623 13.00 -4.78 -29.54
C LEU A 623 12.82 -6.09 -28.78
N VAL A 624 13.48 -7.15 -29.23
CA VAL A 624 13.51 -8.44 -28.56
C VAL A 624 14.80 -8.52 -27.75
N GLN A 625 14.68 -8.68 -26.44
CA GLN A 625 15.81 -8.61 -25.51
C GLN A 625 15.75 -9.77 -24.51
N GLU A 626 16.91 -10.32 -24.14
CA GLU A 626 16.97 -11.29 -23.03
C GLU A 626 16.58 -10.62 -21.70
N VAL A 627 15.72 -11.29 -20.93
CA VAL A 627 15.39 -10.90 -19.56
C VAL A 627 16.45 -11.44 -18.62
N ILE A 628 17.10 -10.55 -17.89
CA ILE A 628 17.96 -10.89 -16.76
C ILE A 628 17.06 -11.07 -15.55
N ASN A 629 17.14 -12.24 -14.90
CA ASN A 629 16.42 -12.54 -13.67
C ASN A 629 17.01 -11.76 -12.49
N ALA A 630 16.64 -10.48 -12.40
CA ALA A 630 17.26 -9.51 -11.51
C ALA A 630 17.09 -9.84 -10.02
N ASP A 631 18.16 -9.66 -9.24
CA ASP A 631 18.07 -9.58 -7.77
C ASP A 631 17.59 -8.18 -7.36
N TYR A 632 18.12 -7.17 -8.06
CA TYR A 632 17.72 -5.77 -7.92
C TYR A 632 17.60 -5.11 -9.29
N ALA A 633 16.73 -4.12 -9.41
CA ALA A 633 16.65 -3.23 -10.56
C ALA A 633 16.84 -1.79 -10.10
N PHE A 634 17.33 -0.92 -11.00
CA PHE A 634 17.60 0.46 -10.69
C PHE A 634 17.28 1.39 -11.85
N VAL A 635 16.97 2.64 -11.52
CA VAL A 635 16.88 3.75 -12.47
C VAL A 635 17.80 4.88 -12.01
N ILE A 636 18.53 5.50 -12.93
CA ILE A 636 19.51 6.56 -12.68
C ILE A 636 19.14 7.78 -13.49
N HIS A 637 19.09 8.94 -12.84
CA HIS A 637 19.17 10.24 -13.49
C HIS A 637 20.54 10.84 -13.20
N THR A 638 21.34 11.10 -14.25
CA THR A 638 22.72 11.56 -14.07
C THR A 638 22.82 13.05 -13.74
N THR A 639 21.73 13.80 -13.82
CA THR A 639 21.55 15.10 -13.17
C THR A 639 20.44 14.97 -12.14
N ASN A 640 20.62 15.52 -10.94
CA ASN A 640 19.62 15.39 -9.88
C ASN A 640 18.26 15.99 -10.33
N PRO A 641 17.18 15.20 -10.45
CA PRO A 641 15.92 15.65 -11.04
C PRO A 641 15.13 16.59 -10.14
N SER A 642 15.40 16.58 -8.82
CA SER A 642 14.70 17.45 -7.85
C SER A 642 15.42 18.77 -7.63
N SER A 643 16.76 18.80 -7.65
CA SER A 643 17.55 20.02 -7.42
C SER A 643 18.08 20.67 -8.70
N GLY A 644 18.16 19.93 -9.81
CA GLY A 644 18.83 20.36 -11.04
C GLY A 644 20.36 20.34 -10.96
N ASP A 645 20.96 19.83 -9.86
CA ASP A 645 22.41 19.79 -9.71
C ASP A 645 23.04 18.73 -10.62
N SER A 646 23.70 19.19 -11.70
CA SER A 646 24.39 18.34 -12.66
C SER A 646 25.68 17.71 -12.13
N SER A 647 26.11 18.03 -10.91
CA SER A 647 27.22 17.37 -10.23
C SER A 647 26.78 16.14 -9.44
N GLU A 648 25.47 15.89 -9.36
CA GLU A 648 24.86 14.82 -8.58
C GLU A 648 24.14 13.81 -9.47
N ILE A 649 24.37 12.53 -9.19
CA ILE A 649 23.61 11.41 -9.74
C ILE A 649 22.55 11.03 -8.71
N TYR A 650 21.29 10.98 -9.12
CA TYR A 650 20.19 10.45 -8.32
C TYR A 650 19.81 9.07 -8.85
N ALA A 651 19.62 8.11 -7.96
CA ALA A 651 19.21 6.77 -8.35
C ALA A 651 18.24 6.14 -7.35
N GLU A 652 17.35 5.32 -7.89
CA GLU A 652 16.38 4.51 -7.15
C GLU A 652 16.61 3.03 -7.43
N VAL A 653 16.49 2.19 -6.41
CA VAL A 653 16.77 0.75 -6.45
C VAL A 653 15.62 -0.03 -5.80
N VAL A 654 15.16 -1.07 -6.49
CA VAL A 654 14.13 -2.02 -6.03
C VAL A 654 14.64 -3.45 -6.05
N LYS A 655 14.00 -4.34 -5.29
CA LYS A 655 14.29 -5.77 -5.29
C LYS A 655 13.43 -6.46 -6.35
N GLY A 656 14.05 -7.30 -7.18
CA GLY A 656 13.41 -7.91 -8.35
C GLY A 656 13.44 -7.02 -9.60
N LEU A 657 12.41 -7.09 -10.44
CA LEU A 657 12.29 -6.41 -11.71
C LEU A 657 12.01 -4.90 -11.57
N GLY A 658 12.51 -4.14 -12.55
CA GLY A 658 12.36 -2.68 -12.61
C GLY A 658 10.92 -2.20 -12.75
N GLU A 659 10.01 -3.06 -13.21
CA GLU A 659 8.58 -2.75 -13.33
C GLU A 659 7.96 -2.29 -12.00
N THR A 660 8.43 -2.82 -10.88
CA THR A 660 7.98 -2.38 -9.54
C THR A 660 8.34 -0.93 -9.21
N LEU A 661 9.36 -0.38 -9.85
CA LEU A 661 9.80 1.00 -9.73
C LEU A 661 9.09 1.86 -10.79
N VAL A 662 9.20 1.49 -12.07
CA VAL A 662 8.70 2.34 -13.17
C VAL A 662 7.17 2.40 -13.23
N GLY A 663 6.49 1.31 -12.88
CA GLY A 663 5.02 1.22 -12.79
C GLY A 663 4.44 1.73 -11.46
N ALA A 664 5.25 2.40 -10.63
CA ALA A 664 4.86 3.03 -9.37
C ALA A 664 4.07 2.12 -8.38
N TYR A 665 4.51 0.87 -8.21
CA TYR A 665 3.91 -0.01 -7.18
C TYR A 665 3.92 0.67 -5.80
N PRO A 666 2.91 0.47 -4.94
CA PRO A 666 2.83 1.14 -3.64
C PRO A 666 4.08 0.95 -2.78
N GLY A 667 4.52 2.03 -2.13
CA GLY A 667 5.76 2.05 -1.35
C GLY A 667 6.93 2.64 -2.13
N ARG A 668 8.02 2.93 -1.43
CA ARG A 668 9.19 3.61 -2.01
C ARG A 668 10.32 2.65 -2.32
N SER A 669 11.07 3.00 -3.34
CA SER A 669 12.36 2.42 -3.65
C SER A 669 13.44 2.90 -2.67
N LEU A 670 14.55 2.15 -2.58
CA LEU A 670 15.76 2.69 -1.96
C LEU A 670 16.26 3.83 -2.84
N SER A 671 16.43 5.03 -2.30
CA SER A 671 16.93 6.19 -3.05
C SER A 671 18.26 6.66 -2.50
N PHE A 672 19.13 7.13 -3.38
CA PHE A 672 20.41 7.71 -3.00
C PHE A 672 20.88 8.77 -3.98
N ILE A 673 21.75 9.66 -3.51
CA ILE A 673 22.51 10.58 -4.34
C ILE A 673 24.00 10.25 -4.27
N CYS A 674 24.72 10.52 -5.35
CA CYS A 674 26.16 10.38 -5.39
C CYS A 674 26.77 11.55 -6.16
N LYS A 675 27.80 12.19 -5.59
CA LYS A 675 28.50 13.28 -6.30
C LYS A 675 29.45 12.69 -7.33
N LYS A 676 29.45 13.22 -8.55
CA LYS A 676 30.31 12.75 -9.66
C LYS A 676 31.81 12.85 -9.35
N ASN A 677 32.20 13.74 -8.43
CA ASN A 677 33.58 13.87 -7.96
C ASN A 677 33.96 12.87 -6.84
N ASN A 678 33.01 12.10 -6.32
CA ASN A 678 33.22 11.12 -5.25
C ASN A 678 32.23 9.95 -5.37
N LEU A 679 32.37 9.17 -6.46
CA LEU A 679 31.49 8.05 -6.81
C LEU A 679 31.55 6.87 -5.81
N ASP A 680 32.51 6.88 -4.88
CA ASP A 680 32.68 5.84 -3.86
C ASP A 680 31.95 6.18 -2.54
N SER A 681 31.22 7.28 -2.48
CA SER A 681 30.53 7.74 -1.26
C SER A 681 29.06 8.10 -1.53
N PRO A 682 28.21 7.14 -1.94
CA PRO A 682 26.79 7.36 -2.10
C PRO A 682 26.13 7.70 -0.76
N LEU A 683 25.20 8.65 -0.78
CA LEU A 683 24.38 9.06 0.37
C LEU A 683 22.96 8.52 0.19
N VAL A 684 22.57 7.59 1.05
CA VAL A 684 21.20 7.04 1.09
C VAL A 684 20.23 8.13 1.58
N LEU A 685 19.19 8.38 0.77
CA LEU A 685 18.13 9.34 1.05
C LEU A 685 16.85 8.67 1.57
N GLY A 686 16.64 7.38 1.26
CA GLY A 686 15.49 6.62 1.73
C GLY A 686 15.72 5.12 1.64
N TYR A 687 15.19 4.38 2.62
CA TYR A 687 15.13 2.92 2.59
C TYR A 687 13.83 2.46 1.91
N PRO A 688 13.81 1.24 1.32
CA PRO A 688 12.66 0.77 0.58
C PRO A 688 11.51 0.38 1.53
N SER A 689 10.28 0.56 1.06
CA SER A 689 9.04 0.23 1.77
C SER A 689 8.01 -0.52 0.93
N LYS A 690 8.34 -0.87 -0.33
CA LYS A 690 7.45 -1.64 -1.21
C LYS A 690 7.17 -3.04 -0.61
N PRO A 691 5.90 -3.44 -0.44
CA PRO A 691 5.59 -4.76 0.11
C PRO A 691 5.80 -5.89 -0.90
N ILE A 692 5.65 -5.60 -2.20
CA ILE A 692 5.71 -6.58 -3.30
C ILE A 692 6.90 -6.31 -4.21
N GLY A 693 7.60 -7.37 -4.58
CA GLY A 693 8.60 -7.42 -5.65
C GLY A 693 8.13 -8.33 -6.77
N LEU A 694 8.50 -8.02 -8.01
CA LEU A 694 8.24 -8.84 -9.18
C LEU A 694 9.49 -9.62 -9.56
N PHE A 695 9.36 -10.92 -9.78
CA PHE A 695 10.45 -11.78 -10.20
C PHE A 695 10.05 -12.58 -11.43
N ILE A 696 11.01 -12.87 -12.28
CA ILE A 696 10.78 -13.68 -13.47
C ILE A 696 11.96 -14.60 -13.68
N ARG A 697 11.67 -15.80 -14.17
CA ARG A 697 12.71 -16.71 -14.65
C ARG A 697 13.45 -16.10 -15.84
N ARG A 698 14.63 -16.63 -16.16
CA ARG A 698 15.33 -16.26 -17.40
C ARG A 698 14.39 -16.47 -18.59
N SER A 699 14.13 -15.40 -19.33
CA SER A 699 13.12 -15.34 -20.38
C SER A 699 13.53 -14.32 -21.45
N ILE A 700 12.59 -13.95 -22.31
CA ILE A 700 12.72 -12.94 -23.36
C ILE A 700 11.60 -11.91 -23.16
N ILE A 701 11.94 -10.63 -23.33
CA ILE A 701 11.00 -9.51 -23.30
C ILE A 701 10.94 -8.86 -24.67
N PHE A 702 9.72 -8.52 -25.07
CA PHE A 702 9.42 -7.79 -26.30
C PHE A 702 9.07 -6.36 -25.90
N ARG A 703 9.95 -5.43 -26.22
CA ARG A 703 9.82 -4.03 -25.82
C ARG A 703 9.30 -3.21 -26.98
N SER A 704 8.39 -2.29 -26.68
CA SER A 704 8.01 -1.19 -27.58
C SER A 704 9.24 -0.39 -27.99
N ASP A 705 9.29 -0.02 -29.27
CA ASP A 705 10.38 0.78 -29.84
C ASP A 705 9.85 1.65 -31.00
N SER A 706 8.87 2.51 -30.69
CA SER A 706 8.19 3.31 -31.70
C SER A 706 9.00 4.51 -32.21
N ASN A 707 8.60 5.04 -33.37
CA ASN A 707 9.10 6.34 -33.87
C ASN A 707 8.53 7.55 -33.12
N GLY A 708 7.77 7.33 -32.05
CA GLY A 708 7.11 8.37 -31.25
C GLY A 708 7.49 8.41 -29.77
N GLU A 709 8.38 7.55 -29.26
CA GLU A 709 8.64 7.45 -27.81
C GLU A 709 9.57 8.52 -27.24
N ASP A 710 10.67 8.83 -27.93
CA ASP A 710 11.71 9.75 -27.44
C ASP A 710 11.86 10.95 -28.38
N LEU A 711 10.73 11.58 -28.73
CA LEU A 711 10.72 12.81 -29.54
C LEU A 711 10.99 14.02 -28.65
N GLU A 712 11.80 14.96 -29.16
CA GLU A 712 12.09 16.21 -28.46
C GLU A 712 10.78 16.99 -28.23
N GLY A 713 10.47 17.29 -26.95
CA GLY A 713 9.21 17.94 -26.56
C GLY A 713 8.00 17.02 -26.41
N TYR A 714 8.16 15.69 -26.49
CA TYR A 714 7.09 14.71 -26.24
C TYR A 714 7.51 13.65 -25.23
N ALA A 715 6.72 13.48 -24.18
CA ALA A 715 7.00 12.53 -23.10
C ALA A 715 6.39 11.15 -23.39
N GLY A 716 7.12 10.30 -24.11
CA GLY A 716 6.64 8.94 -24.44
C GLY A 716 6.89 7.87 -23.36
N ALA A 717 7.47 8.24 -22.22
CA ALA A 717 7.84 7.29 -21.15
C ALA A 717 6.62 6.52 -20.62
N GLY A 718 6.69 5.19 -20.70
CA GLY A 718 5.64 4.27 -20.23
C GLY A 718 4.37 4.22 -21.11
N LEU A 719 4.30 4.93 -22.23
CA LEU A 719 3.06 4.94 -23.05
C LEU A 719 2.75 3.59 -23.69
N TYR A 720 3.79 2.90 -24.16
CA TYR A 720 3.69 1.65 -24.90
C TYR A 720 4.30 0.50 -24.11
N ASP A 721 3.71 -0.68 -24.23
CA ASP A 721 4.01 -1.81 -23.34
C ASP A 721 5.33 -2.50 -23.73
N SER A 722 6.05 -2.94 -22.69
CA SER A 722 7.07 -3.99 -22.82
C SER A 722 6.50 -5.26 -22.22
N VAL A 723 6.49 -6.35 -22.98
CA VAL A 723 5.74 -7.56 -22.63
C VAL A 723 6.72 -8.73 -22.52
N PRO A 724 6.95 -9.26 -21.31
CA PRO A 724 7.72 -10.48 -21.14
C PRO A 724 6.94 -11.68 -21.67
N MET A 725 7.67 -12.69 -22.12
CA MET A 725 7.09 -13.94 -22.61
C MET A 725 6.52 -14.79 -21.46
N ASP A 726 7.18 -14.75 -20.31
CA ASP A 726 6.77 -15.44 -19.08
C ASP A 726 6.10 -14.44 -18.13
N GLU A 727 5.12 -14.92 -17.36
CA GLU A 727 4.46 -14.12 -16.32
C GLU A 727 5.40 -13.90 -15.13
N GLU A 728 5.24 -12.75 -14.48
CA GLU A 728 5.99 -12.38 -13.29
C GLU A 728 5.38 -12.97 -12.02
N ASP A 729 6.23 -13.54 -11.17
CA ASP A 729 5.87 -13.96 -9.83
C ASP A 729 5.87 -12.74 -8.90
N GLN A 730 4.73 -12.49 -8.24
CA GLN A 730 4.62 -11.51 -7.16
C GLN A 730 5.08 -12.13 -5.84
N VAL A 731 6.05 -11.50 -5.18
CA VAL A 731 6.63 -11.98 -3.93
C VAL A 731 6.54 -10.90 -2.87
N VAL A 732 6.06 -11.26 -1.67
CA VAL A 732 6.09 -10.39 -0.50
C VAL A 732 7.54 -10.27 0.00
N LEU A 733 8.06 -9.05 0.10
CA LEU A 733 9.48 -8.83 0.31
C LEU A 733 9.88 -8.83 1.79
N ASP A 734 10.86 -9.64 2.18
CA ASP A 734 11.54 -9.48 3.48
C ASP A 734 12.82 -8.64 3.31
N TYR A 735 12.79 -7.38 3.79
CA TYR A 735 13.96 -6.49 3.78
C TYR A 735 14.91 -6.75 4.95
N THR A 736 14.48 -7.45 6.00
CA THR A 736 15.31 -7.71 7.19
C THR A 736 16.38 -8.77 6.98
N THR A 737 16.27 -9.52 5.88
CA THR A 737 17.27 -10.49 5.43
C THR A 737 17.99 -10.05 4.16
N ASP A 738 17.69 -8.85 3.66
CA ASP A 738 18.22 -8.35 2.40
C ASP A 738 19.64 -7.77 2.59
N PRO A 739 20.65 -8.26 1.86
CA PRO A 739 22.02 -7.73 1.94
C PRO A 739 22.14 -6.24 1.59
N LEU A 740 21.29 -5.71 0.70
CA LEU A 740 21.29 -4.28 0.36
C LEU A 740 20.90 -3.40 1.55
N ILE A 741 20.26 -3.97 2.56
CA ILE A 741 19.79 -3.29 3.78
C ILE A 741 20.68 -3.62 4.97
N THR A 742 21.06 -4.89 5.11
CA THR A 742 21.73 -5.43 6.30
C THR A 742 23.26 -5.42 6.22
N ASP A 743 23.84 -5.39 5.03
CA ASP A 743 25.28 -5.34 4.81
C ASP A 743 25.72 -4.00 4.18
N LEU A 744 26.29 -3.14 5.02
CA LEU A 744 26.76 -1.81 4.61
C LEU A 744 27.86 -1.87 3.53
N SER A 745 28.70 -2.91 3.53
CA SER A 745 29.78 -3.06 2.55
C SER A 745 29.20 -3.45 1.19
N PHE A 746 28.25 -4.38 1.19
CA PHE A 746 27.51 -4.76 -0.02
C PHE A 746 26.70 -3.59 -0.56
N GLN A 747 25.95 -2.88 0.30
CA GLN A 747 25.19 -1.69 -0.07
C GLN A 747 26.10 -0.65 -0.73
N LYS A 748 27.18 -0.25 -0.05
CA LYS A 748 28.12 0.75 -0.58
C LYS A 748 28.69 0.34 -1.93
N LYS A 749 29.08 -0.93 -2.09
CA LYS A 749 29.58 -1.45 -3.37
C LYS A 749 28.53 -1.32 -4.47
N VAL A 750 27.33 -1.83 -4.24
CA VAL A 750 26.23 -1.81 -5.23
C VAL A 750 25.88 -0.39 -5.65
N LEU A 751 25.66 0.52 -4.70
CA LEU A 751 25.29 1.90 -4.99
C LEU A 751 26.42 2.66 -5.72
N SER A 752 27.68 2.38 -5.38
CA SER A 752 28.83 2.97 -6.09
C SER A 752 28.96 2.41 -7.52
N ASP A 753 28.73 1.11 -7.72
CA ASP A 753 28.75 0.51 -9.05
C ASP A 753 27.63 1.10 -9.94
N ILE A 754 26.43 1.31 -9.40
CA ILE A 754 25.34 2.02 -10.10
C ILE A 754 25.78 3.43 -10.49
N ALA A 755 26.33 4.22 -9.55
CA ALA A 755 26.77 5.59 -9.83
C ALA A 755 27.89 5.66 -10.88
N ARG A 756 28.86 4.74 -10.83
CA ARG A 756 29.95 4.65 -11.83
C ARG A 756 29.43 4.27 -13.22
N ALA A 757 28.41 3.42 -13.32
CA ALA A 757 27.76 3.12 -14.60
C ALA A 757 27.08 4.38 -15.17
N GLY A 758 26.36 5.12 -14.33
CA GLY A 758 25.71 6.38 -14.71
C GLY A 758 26.70 7.42 -15.25
N ASP A 759 27.76 7.72 -14.50
CA ASP A 759 28.81 8.67 -14.90
C ASP A 759 29.52 8.25 -16.21
N ALA A 760 29.81 6.95 -16.38
CA ALA A 760 30.44 6.45 -17.60
C ALA A 760 29.53 6.60 -18.83
N ILE A 761 28.24 6.32 -18.69
CA ILE A 761 27.26 6.42 -19.79
C ILE A 761 26.99 7.88 -20.14
N GLU A 762 26.83 8.77 -19.15
CA GLU A 762 26.71 10.21 -19.41
C GLU A 762 27.92 10.75 -20.18
N LYS A 763 29.15 10.40 -19.78
CA LYS A 763 30.37 10.80 -20.50
C LYS A 763 30.41 10.27 -21.94
N LEU A 764 29.83 9.10 -22.19
CA LEU A 764 29.77 8.51 -23.52
C LEU A 764 28.77 9.24 -24.45
N TYR A 765 27.66 9.73 -23.91
CA TYR A 765 26.65 10.49 -24.66
C TYR A 765 26.88 12.01 -24.66
N GLY A 766 27.67 12.53 -23.71
CA GLY A 766 27.95 13.96 -23.55
C GLY A 766 26.77 14.79 -23.04
N THR A 767 25.68 14.15 -22.64
CA THR A 767 24.44 14.77 -22.14
C THR A 767 23.90 13.95 -20.98
N ALA A 768 23.12 14.58 -20.10
CA ALA A 768 22.51 13.89 -18.97
C ALA A 768 21.62 12.72 -19.44
N GLN A 769 21.59 11.62 -18.70
CA GLN A 769 20.93 10.37 -19.09
C GLN A 769 19.96 9.88 -18.01
N ASP A 770 18.86 9.28 -18.50
CA ASP A 770 17.93 8.42 -17.77
C ASP A 770 18.24 6.96 -18.13
N ILE A 771 18.74 6.20 -17.16
CA ILE A 771 19.30 4.86 -17.37
C ILE A 771 18.55 3.85 -16.53
N GLU A 772 18.05 2.79 -17.16
CA GLU A 772 17.45 1.64 -16.49
C GLU A 772 18.44 0.47 -16.51
N GLY A 773 18.58 -0.22 -15.40
CA GLY A 773 19.45 -1.38 -15.30
C GLY A 773 19.07 -2.35 -14.19
N VAL A 774 19.80 -3.46 -14.15
CA VAL A 774 19.56 -4.57 -13.22
C VAL A 774 20.86 -5.10 -12.67
N ILE A 775 20.77 -5.72 -11.50
CA ILE A 775 21.87 -6.39 -10.82
C ILE A 775 21.49 -7.85 -10.63
N ARG A 776 22.39 -8.73 -11.05
CA ARG A 776 22.29 -10.16 -10.83
C ARG A 776 23.63 -10.73 -10.40
N ASP A 777 23.65 -11.41 -9.26
CA ASP A 777 24.85 -12.02 -8.69
C ASP A 777 26.02 -11.01 -8.55
N GLY A 778 25.67 -9.76 -8.17
CA GLY A 778 26.60 -8.64 -8.03
C GLY A 778 27.16 -8.05 -9.34
N LYS A 779 26.67 -8.50 -10.50
CA LYS A 779 27.00 -7.95 -11.82
C LYS A 779 25.91 -7.00 -12.28
N LEU A 780 26.31 -5.87 -12.84
CA LEU A 780 25.41 -4.82 -13.33
C LEU A 780 25.17 -4.98 -14.84
N TYR A 781 23.92 -4.85 -15.26
CA TYR A 781 23.51 -4.81 -16.66
C TYR A 781 22.69 -3.55 -16.91
N VAL A 782 22.93 -2.88 -18.04
CA VAL A 782 22.10 -1.76 -18.49
C VAL A 782 21.13 -2.27 -19.55
N VAL A 783 19.84 -2.07 -19.28
CA VAL A 783 18.76 -2.60 -20.12
C VAL A 783 18.13 -1.52 -20.99
N GLN A 784 18.27 -0.25 -20.62
CA GLN A 784 17.82 0.90 -21.39
C GLN A 784 18.61 2.17 -21.00
N THR A 785 18.77 3.10 -21.94
CA THR A 785 19.22 4.46 -21.67
C THR A 785 18.52 5.40 -22.63
N ARG A 786 18.25 6.63 -22.20
CA ARG A 786 17.75 7.74 -23.02
C ARG A 786 18.26 9.08 -22.46
N PRO A 787 18.28 10.16 -23.26
CA PRO A 787 18.56 11.49 -22.74
C PRO A 787 17.61 11.85 -21.60
N GLN A 788 18.15 12.42 -20.53
CA GLN A 788 17.37 13.04 -19.47
C GLN A 788 16.88 14.40 -19.97
N VAL A 789 15.56 14.61 -19.97
CA VAL A 789 14.89 15.82 -20.46
C VAL A 789 14.60 16.79 -19.32
#